data_AF-A0A419F6Y7-F1
#
_entry.id   AF-A0A419F6Y7-F1
#
_cell.length_a   1.000
_cell.length_b   1.000
_cell.length_c   1.000
_cell.angle_alpha   90.00
_cell.angle_beta   90.00
_cell.angle_gamma   90.00
#
_symmetry.space_group_name_H-M   'P 1'
#
loop_
_entity.id
_entity.type
_entity.pdbx_description
1 polymer ?
#
loop_
_entity_poly.entity_id
_entity_poly.type
_entity_poly.pdbx_seq_one_letter_code
_entity_poly.pdbx_strand_id
1 'polypeptide(L)'
;MEPIMRWLLILLIPSLLVPAGAHAQDYQFTREWDSVQVEIDGYTLPAAWTGGYSRSVPDACDIDGDGDLELFLGTWNGQFPYYQNIGTSHDPAFHLQAQTFQNIETFDQATFPEFWDMDADGDYDLFLYCFGLRVYENTGNSTAPNFVWVDSALHDIQGNPIYGFDPTLCDTDADGDQDLFIGTFTSGQLKYYQNVGDSSQYAYSLASSSYFGISTGQWCTPEFCDIDADGDYDLFIGDYYGRLRHWRNDGTSQQASFSWVTNQWQGIDVGDCAAPEFADLDSDGDFDLWVGREAYQTGSDNDLGDVFYYQNLGSPPAPQMQLVRVNSLTFDEGAYSKPILVDDDGDQRLDLWVSNGQELRVYRNTGTIAAPAFSLAYPDMLPGVAAHAVDLYDLDADGDKDLVRANGQLFNGEITFYRNVGTPQNPSFISMFMIQTPYDALGTVTLADMDGDGDGDMLLGAWGQGLVYYQNQGTPQQPSFVLLSENWQGISGGRNPRFCDFDLDGDVDLLTGVNTWGHVELWDNVGTPQSPQMVRTDSNLCDLVIGSPKPTGGDVDADGDVDLWVGCSEGGIYFFRNTTDTVSVSPYTRPHLQRVMDLSLSPQPGNPTTAISFQLPYSQEVDLAVYNLLGARVATLASGRMNAGSYSLPWESSGYASGIYFVRLATETGTLTRKLVTIQ
;
A
#
# COMPACT_ATOMS: atom_id res chain seq x y z
N MET A 1 51.75 42.16 63.77
CA MET A 1 52.38 41.41 62.66
C MET A 1 51.82 40.00 62.73
N GLU A 2 50.98 39.69 61.77
CA GLU A 2 50.02 38.59 61.72
C GLU A 2 50.63 37.22 61.34
N PRO A 3 49.93 36.11 61.61
CA PRO A 3 50.15 34.84 60.92
C PRO A 3 49.26 34.73 59.67
N ILE A 4 49.86 34.36 58.54
CA ILE A 4 49.17 34.11 57.26
C ILE A 4 48.52 32.72 57.30
N MET A 5 47.18 32.69 57.35
CA MET A 5 46.36 31.57 56.88
C MET A 5 46.20 31.68 55.36
N ARG A 6 46.45 30.60 54.61
CA ARG A 6 46.00 30.46 53.21
C ARG A 6 44.97 29.33 53.12
N TRP A 7 43.79 29.72 52.66
CA TRP A 7 42.60 28.89 52.48
C TRP A 7 42.65 28.14 51.15
N LEU A 8 42.05 26.94 51.16
CA LEU A 8 41.69 26.12 50.01
C LEU A 8 40.70 26.89 49.10
N LEU A 9 40.97 26.95 47.79
CA LEU A 9 40.02 27.46 46.81
C LEU A 9 39.10 26.31 46.37
N ILE A 10 37.80 26.40 46.68
CA ILE A 10 36.75 25.59 46.07
C ILE A 10 36.35 26.31 44.78
N LEU A 11 36.51 25.65 43.64
CA LEU A 11 36.02 26.10 42.34
C LEU A 11 34.49 25.90 42.30
N LEU A 12 33.75 27.00 42.37
CA LEU A 12 32.35 27.08 41.96
C LEU A 12 32.32 27.01 40.42
N ILE A 13 31.73 25.93 39.88
CA ILE A 13 31.32 25.86 38.47
C ILE A 13 30.12 26.80 38.33
N PRO A 14 30.13 27.80 37.44
CA PRO A 14 28.95 28.60 37.18
C PRO A 14 27.94 27.74 36.43
N SER A 15 26.72 27.74 36.94
CA SER A 15 25.51 27.29 36.26
C SER A 15 25.50 27.82 34.83
N LEU A 16 25.49 26.93 33.83
CA LEU A 16 25.16 27.33 32.48
C LEU A 16 23.71 27.84 32.50
N LEU A 17 23.56 29.12 32.15
CA LEU A 17 22.30 29.66 31.69
C LEU A 17 21.89 28.87 30.44
N VAL A 18 20.76 28.19 30.51
CA VAL A 18 19.98 27.79 29.32
C VAL A 18 19.57 29.10 28.62
N PRO A 19 19.84 29.28 27.32
CA PRO A 19 19.41 30.48 26.63
C PRO A 19 17.87 30.45 26.54
N ALA A 20 17.22 31.47 27.12
CA ALA A 20 15.82 31.74 26.89
C ALA A 20 15.64 32.14 25.42
N GLY A 21 14.85 31.34 24.69
CA GLY A 21 14.57 31.49 23.27
C GLY A 21 15.16 30.35 22.44
N ALA A 22 14.69 29.11 22.67
CA ALA A 22 14.57 28.18 21.56
C ALA A 22 13.58 28.83 20.59
N HIS A 23 14.04 29.09 19.36
CA HIS A 23 13.14 29.49 18.30
C HIS A 23 12.37 28.23 17.91
N ALA A 24 11.04 28.25 17.97
CA ALA A 24 10.22 27.24 17.31
C ALA A 24 10.75 27.06 15.88
N GLN A 25 11.09 25.83 15.51
CA GLN A 25 11.51 25.50 14.16
C GLN A 25 10.30 25.69 13.23
N ASP A 26 10.52 26.21 12.02
CA ASP A 26 9.44 26.23 11.01
C ASP A 26 9.24 24.78 10.51
N TYR A 27 8.05 24.34 10.10
CA TYR A 27 7.85 23.00 9.52
C TYR A 27 7.43 23.09 8.06
N GLN A 28 8.00 22.23 7.22
CA GLN A 28 7.53 22.00 5.86
C GLN A 28 7.43 20.50 5.60
N PHE A 29 6.27 20.06 5.11
CA PHE A 29 6.03 18.65 4.84
C PHE A 29 5.91 18.39 3.34
N THR A 30 6.54 17.30 2.90
CA THR A 30 6.38 16.77 1.55
C THR A 30 5.79 15.37 1.63
N ARG A 31 4.68 15.14 0.93
CA ARG A 31 4.07 13.82 0.84
C ARG A 31 4.97 12.88 0.04
N GLU A 32 5.29 11.73 0.60
CA GLU A 32 6.08 10.70 -0.06
C GLU A 32 5.28 9.40 -0.17
N TRP A 33 5.47 8.65 -1.25
CA TRP A 33 4.65 7.48 -1.58
C TRP A 33 5.39 6.16 -1.41
N ASP A 34 6.70 6.16 -1.69
CA ASP A 34 7.50 4.94 -1.88
C ASP A 34 8.92 5.02 -1.29
N SER A 35 9.27 6.09 -0.58
CA SER A 35 10.63 6.35 -0.08
C SER A 35 11.06 5.37 1.02
N VAL A 36 10.30 5.28 2.10
CA VAL A 36 10.52 4.33 3.21
C VAL A 36 9.97 2.97 2.78
N GLN A 37 10.84 1.99 2.58
CA GLN A 37 10.42 0.70 2.02
C GLN A 37 9.56 -0.08 3.02
N VAL A 38 8.57 -0.80 2.50
CA VAL A 38 7.81 -1.79 3.26
C VAL A 38 7.89 -3.12 2.53
N GLU A 39 8.42 -4.13 3.22
CA GLU A 39 8.52 -5.51 2.73
C GLU A 39 7.62 -6.43 3.55
N ILE A 40 6.75 -7.18 2.88
CA ILE A 40 5.91 -8.19 3.51
C ILE A 40 6.11 -9.49 2.75
N ASP A 41 6.44 -10.57 3.45
CA ASP A 41 6.70 -11.90 2.87
C ASP A 41 7.69 -11.89 1.68
N GLY A 42 8.73 -11.03 1.73
CA GLY A 42 9.72 -10.92 0.66
C GLY A 42 9.32 -10.04 -0.53
N TYR A 43 8.15 -9.39 -0.47
CA TYR A 43 7.64 -8.50 -1.52
C TYR A 43 7.68 -7.04 -1.04
N THR A 44 8.35 -6.19 -1.82
CA THR A 44 8.46 -4.75 -1.56
C THR A 44 7.31 -4.00 -2.23
N LEU A 45 6.55 -3.24 -1.44
CA LEU A 45 5.38 -2.51 -1.94
C LEU A 45 5.79 -1.34 -2.85
N PRO A 46 5.15 -1.14 -4.03
CA PRO A 46 5.50 -0.09 -4.96
C PRO A 46 5.14 1.32 -4.46
N ALA A 47 4.04 1.48 -3.75
CA ALA A 47 3.59 2.77 -3.23
C ALA A 47 2.94 2.59 -1.85
N ALA A 48 3.77 2.23 -0.86
CA ALA A 48 3.33 1.90 0.50
C ALA A 48 2.47 3.01 1.11
N TRP A 49 2.88 4.27 1.00
CA TRP A 49 2.35 5.36 1.82
C TRP A 49 1.25 6.19 1.16
N THR A 50 0.53 5.58 0.23
CA THR A 50 -0.53 6.24 -0.55
C THR A 50 -1.82 6.43 0.23
N GLY A 51 -2.04 5.60 1.25
CA GLY A 51 -3.27 5.54 2.02
C GLY A 51 -4.25 4.45 1.58
N GLY A 52 -3.82 3.49 0.76
CA GLY A 52 -4.68 2.40 0.27
C GLY A 52 -5.67 2.83 -0.81
N TYR A 53 -6.40 1.87 -1.40
CA TYR A 53 -7.31 2.14 -2.50
C TYR A 53 -8.70 1.52 -2.31
N SER A 54 -9.68 2.35 -1.97
CA SER A 54 -11.08 1.89 -1.90
C SER A 54 -11.70 1.71 -3.28
N ARG A 55 -12.28 0.53 -3.53
CA ARG A 55 -12.95 0.15 -4.80
C ARG A 55 -12.04 0.37 -6.00
N SER A 56 -10.93 -0.37 -5.99
CA SER A 56 -9.98 -0.34 -7.08
C SER A 56 -10.60 -0.97 -8.32
N VAL A 57 -10.47 -0.34 -9.48
CA VAL A 57 -10.79 -0.92 -10.79
C VAL A 57 -9.52 -0.82 -11.63
N PRO A 58 -8.74 -1.91 -11.75
CA PRO A 58 -7.54 -1.90 -12.56
C PRO A 58 -7.87 -1.85 -14.05
N ASP A 59 -7.00 -1.22 -14.81
CA ASP A 59 -6.93 -1.27 -16.28
C ASP A 59 -5.44 -1.20 -16.67
N ALA A 60 -5.04 -1.88 -17.73
CA ALA A 60 -3.64 -1.95 -18.16
C ALA A 60 -3.49 -1.71 -19.67
N CYS A 61 -2.65 -0.74 -20.03
CA CYS A 61 -2.35 -0.42 -21.42
C CYS A 61 -0.91 0.10 -21.56
N ASP A 62 -0.35 -0.01 -22.78
CA ASP A 62 0.94 0.58 -23.16
C ASP A 62 0.71 2.05 -23.54
N ILE A 63 0.51 2.90 -22.52
CA ILE A 63 0.12 4.30 -22.71
C ILE A 63 1.27 5.10 -23.32
N ASP A 64 2.51 4.72 -23.01
CA ASP A 64 3.71 5.46 -23.42
C ASP A 64 4.39 4.93 -24.71
N GLY A 65 3.94 3.77 -25.20
CA GLY A 65 4.35 3.16 -26.46
C GLY A 65 5.72 2.50 -26.42
N ASP A 66 6.22 2.15 -25.22
CA ASP A 66 7.51 1.49 -25.04
C ASP A 66 7.44 -0.04 -25.11
N GLY A 67 6.23 -0.60 -25.16
CA GLY A 67 5.95 -2.02 -25.30
C GLY A 67 5.84 -2.78 -23.98
N ASP A 68 5.85 -2.09 -22.84
CA ASP A 68 5.38 -2.64 -21.57
C ASP A 68 4.03 -2.03 -21.15
N LEU A 69 3.25 -2.79 -20.37
CA LEU A 69 1.94 -2.33 -19.92
C LEU A 69 2.10 -1.53 -18.64
N GLU A 70 1.51 -0.34 -18.61
CA GLU A 70 1.28 0.41 -17.40
C GLU A 70 -0.02 0.03 -16.70
N LEU A 71 -0.12 0.38 -15.43
CA LEU A 71 -1.29 0.07 -14.61
C LEU A 71 -1.98 1.36 -14.18
N PHE A 72 -3.29 1.40 -14.42
CA PHE A 72 -4.17 2.46 -14.01
C PHE A 72 -5.20 1.91 -13.04
N LEU A 73 -5.57 2.71 -12.04
CA LEU A 73 -6.57 2.31 -11.06
C LEU A 73 -7.67 3.35 -10.99
N GLY A 74 -8.90 2.93 -11.23
CA GLY A 74 -10.08 3.62 -10.74
C GLY A 74 -10.23 3.46 -9.23
N THR A 75 -10.72 4.48 -8.52
CA THR A 75 -10.99 4.42 -7.07
C THR A 75 -12.31 5.10 -6.71
N TRP A 76 -12.89 4.73 -5.56
CA TRP A 76 -14.15 5.32 -5.09
C TRP A 76 -14.04 6.80 -4.68
N ASN A 77 -12.90 7.20 -4.13
CA ASN A 77 -12.67 8.58 -3.72
C ASN A 77 -12.45 9.54 -4.91
N GLY A 78 -12.57 9.04 -6.14
CA GLY A 78 -12.40 9.82 -7.37
C GLY A 78 -10.94 10.04 -7.75
N GLN A 79 -9.99 9.42 -7.06
CA GLN A 79 -8.60 9.39 -7.51
C GLN A 79 -8.48 8.51 -8.76
N PHE A 80 -7.44 8.74 -9.55
CA PHE A 80 -7.17 7.92 -10.73
C PHE A 80 -5.67 7.61 -10.77
N PRO A 81 -5.15 6.75 -9.87
CA PRO A 81 -3.73 6.47 -9.80
C PRO A 81 -3.17 5.89 -11.10
N TYR A 82 -1.98 6.35 -11.46
CA TYR A 82 -1.19 5.86 -12.59
C TYR A 82 0.15 5.33 -12.11
N TYR A 83 0.40 4.07 -12.41
CA TYR A 83 1.63 3.35 -12.15
C TYR A 83 2.35 3.08 -13.46
N GLN A 84 3.49 3.74 -13.65
CA GLN A 84 4.37 3.42 -14.77
C GLN A 84 5.08 2.10 -14.50
N ASN A 85 5.14 1.23 -15.50
CA ASN A 85 6.03 0.09 -15.46
C ASN A 85 7.45 0.58 -15.75
N ILE A 86 8.31 0.48 -14.74
CA ILE A 86 9.73 0.85 -14.80
C ILE A 86 10.63 -0.40 -14.91
N GLY A 87 10.00 -1.56 -15.14
CA GLY A 87 10.61 -2.87 -15.21
C GLY A 87 10.90 -3.27 -16.65
N THR A 88 10.45 -4.46 -17.01
CA THR A 88 10.42 -4.92 -18.41
C THR A 88 9.08 -5.59 -18.65
N SER A 89 8.73 -5.79 -19.92
CA SER A 89 7.53 -6.53 -20.30
C SER A 89 7.47 -7.99 -19.78
N HIS A 90 8.59 -8.56 -19.29
CA HIS A 90 8.65 -9.91 -18.70
C HIS A 90 8.86 -9.91 -17.17
N ASP A 91 8.98 -8.72 -16.58
CA ASP A 91 9.18 -8.52 -15.14
C ASP A 91 8.66 -7.13 -14.80
N PRO A 92 7.33 -6.98 -14.78
CA PRO A 92 6.69 -5.69 -14.54
C PRO A 92 7.09 -5.17 -13.16
N ALA A 93 7.49 -3.91 -13.09
CA ALA A 93 7.81 -3.23 -11.85
C ALA A 93 7.09 -1.89 -11.83
N PHE A 94 6.02 -1.80 -11.07
CA PHE A 94 5.19 -0.60 -11.04
C PHE A 94 5.75 0.48 -10.12
N HIS A 95 5.70 1.72 -10.57
CA HIS A 95 6.04 2.91 -9.81
C HIS A 95 4.96 3.97 -9.96
N LEU A 96 4.39 4.40 -8.83
CA LEU A 96 3.33 5.41 -8.83
C LEU A 96 3.88 6.75 -9.34
N GLN A 97 3.32 7.25 -10.43
CA GLN A 97 3.67 8.56 -10.99
C GLN A 97 2.73 9.66 -10.49
N ALA A 98 1.43 9.35 -10.32
CA ALA A 98 0.43 10.30 -9.86
C ALA A 98 -0.76 9.59 -9.22
N GLN A 99 -1.39 10.24 -8.23
CA GLN A 99 -2.68 9.80 -7.67
C GLN A 99 -3.88 10.14 -8.58
N THR A 100 -3.69 11.08 -9.50
CA THR A 100 -4.68 11.43 -10.52
C THR A 100 -3.95 11.64 -11.83
N PHE A 101 -4.11 10.70 -12.76
CA PHE A 101 -3.49 10.76 -14.07
C PHE A 101 -3.82 12.07 -14.80
N GLN A 102 -2.78 12.77 -15.24
CA GLN A 102 -2.82 14.10 -15.89
C GLN A 102 -3.67 15.18 -15.19
N ASN A 103 -3.95 15.05 -13.89
CA ASN A 103 -4.91 15.90 -13.17
C ASN A 103 -6.28 16.00 -13.85
N ILE A 104 -6.72 14.91 -14.49
CA ILE A 104 -8.06 14.82 -15.08
C ILE A 104 -9.09 15.14 -14.01
N GLU A 105 -10.02 16.04 -14.32
CA GLU A 105 -11.06 16.46 -13.39
C GLU A 105 -12.04 15.31 -13.17
N THR A 106 -12.08 14.79 -11.95
CA THR A 106 -13.02 13.77 -11.49
C THR A 106 -14.06 14.41 -10.57
N PHE A 107 -15.29 13.89 -10.58
CA PHE A 107 -16.43 14.55 -9.92
C PHE A 107 -16.76 13.91 -8.57
N ASP A 108 -15.71 13.55 -7.82
CA ASP A 108 -15.71 13.06 -6.43
C ASP A 108 -16.82 12.04 -6.11
N GLN A 109 -16.89 10.86 -6.75
CA GLN A 109 -17.70 9.70 -6.28
C GLN A 109 -17.30 8.32 -6.82
N ALA A 110 -16.50 8.25 -7.90
CA ALA A 110 -15.82 7.05 -8.39
C ALA A 110 -15.09 7.39 -9.70
N THR A 111 -14.06 6.63 -10.04
CA THR A 111 -13.41 6.60 -11.36
C THR A 111 -13.33 5.16 -11.82
N PHE A 112 -13.76 4.85 -13.04
CA PHE A 112 -13.51 3.56 -13.70
C PHE A 112 -12.95 3.83 -15.08
N PRO A 113 -11.62 3.69 -15.26
CA PRO A 113 -10.95 3.91 -16.52
C PRO A 113 -11.17 2.74 -17.48
N GLU A 114 -11.10 3.04 -18.76
CA GLU A 114 -11.02 2.08 -19.86
C GLU A 114 -10.25 2.77 -20.99
N PHE A 115 -9.15 2.20 -21.44
CA PHE A 115 -8.33 2.76 -22.52
C PHE A 115 -8.56 2.06 -23.87
N TRP A 116 -8.76 2.85 -24.93
CA TRP A 116 -8.89 2.33 -26.29
C TRP A 116 -8.54 3.39 -27.34
N ASP A 117 -7.87 3.01 -28.43
CA ASP A 117 -7.62 3.87 -29.61
C ASP A 117 -8.91 4.08 -30.42
N MET A 118 -9.67 5.12 -30.09
CA MET A 118 -11.04 5.31 -30.59
C MET A 118 -11.11 5.91 -32.00
N ASP A 119 -10.06 6.59 -32.44
CA ASP A 119 -9.97 7.20 -33.77
C ASP A 119 -8.92 6.54 -34.69
N ALA A 120 -8.37 5.41 -34.24
CA ALA A 120 -7.42 4.56 -34.95
C ALA A 120 -6.15 5.32 -35.39
N ASP A 121 -5.71 6.28 -34.59
CA ASP A 121 -4.51 7.08 -34.85
C ASP A 121 -3.22 6.48 -34.26
N GLY A 122 -3.37 5.41 -33.47
CA GLY A 122 -2.29 4.64 -32.88
C GLY A 122 -1.90 5.07 -31.46
N ASP A 123 -2.69 5.91 -30.80
CA ASP A 123 -2.59 6.16 -29.37
C ASP A 123 -3.91 5.89 -28.61
N TYR A 124 -3.81 5.67 -27.30
CA TYR A 124 -4.97 5.29 -26.49
C TYR A 124 -5.77 6.52 -26.03
N ASP A 125 -7.09 6.47 -26.22
CA ASP A 125 -8.07 7.39 -25.63
C ASP A 125 -8.65 6.83 -24.34
N LEU A 126 -9.36 7.67 -23.56
CA LEU A 126 -9.87 7.30 -22.24
C LEU A 126 -11.39 7.43 -22.16
N PHE A 127 -12.04 6.31 -21.87
CA PHE A 127 -13.41 6.22 -21.43
C PHE A 127 -13.42 6.16 -19.90
N LEU A 128 -13.85 7.24 -19.26
CA LEU A 128 -13.81 7.35 -17.80
C LEU A 128 -15.23 7.47 -17.25
N TYR A 129 -15.66 6.48 -16.46
CA TYR A 129 -16.81 6.69 -15.59
C TYR A 129 -16.41 7.59 -14.42
N CYS A 130 -17.06 8.75 -14.28
CA CYS A 130 -16.95 9.58 -13.07
C CYS A 130 -18.26 10.34 -12.83
N PHE A 131 -19.25 9.61 -12.28
CA PHE A 131 -20.64 10.08 -12.13
C PHE A 131 -21.33 10.36 -13.49
N GLY A 132 -21.00 9.54 -14.47
CA GLY A 132 -21.35 9.66 -15.89
C GLY A 132 -20.20 9.18 -16.74
N LEU A 133 -20.48 8.58 -17.90
CA LEU A 133 -19.45 8.14 -18.82
C LEU A 133 -18.94 9.32 -19.63
N ARG A 134 -17.64 9.59 -19.52
CA ARG A 134 -16.95 10.68 -20.21
C ARG A 134 -15.91 10.11 -21.14
N VAL A 135 -15.62 10.85 -22.19
CA VAL A 135 -14.61 10.48 -23.18
C VAL A 135 -13.58 11.60 -23.27
N TYR A 136 -12.31 11.21 -23.22
CA TYR A 136 -11.17 12.08 -23.40
C TYR A 136 -10.35 11.56 -24.58
N GLU A 137 -10.11 12.44 -25.56
CA GLU A 137 -9.26 12.16 -26.71
C GLU A 137 -7.81 12.45 -26.34
N ASN A 138 -6.92 11.53 -26.63
CA ASN A 138 -5.51 11.77 -26.56
C ASN A 138 -5.05 12.53 -27.81
N THR A 139 -5.15 13.86 -27.75
CA THR A 139 -4.67 14.75 -28.83
C THR A 139 -3.13 14.83 -28.96
N GLY A 140 -2.41 13.97 -28.22
CA GLY A 140 -0.97 13.94 -28.07
C GLY A 140 -0.29 12.98 -29.04
N ASN A 141 0.45 12.05 -28.45
CA ASN A 141 0.99 10.83 -29.09
C ASN A 141 1.33 9.86 -27.95
N SER A 142 1.57 8.59 -28.28
CA SER A 142 1.94 7.56 -27.30
C SER A 142 3.02 8.02 -26.30
N THR A 143 4.14 8.59 -26.76
CA THR A 143 5.23 8.98 -25.84
C THR A 143 4.99 10.27 -25.02
N ALA A 144 3.92 11.00 -25.30
CA ALA A 144 3.56 12.24 -24.62
C ALA A 144 2.04 12.46 -24.70
N PRO A 145 1.26 11.64 -23.99
CA PRO A 145 -0.20 11.67 -24.10
C PRO A 145 -0.73 13.02 -23.60
N ASN A 146 -1.81 13.51 -24.21
CA ASN A 146 -2.47 14.75 -23.84
C ASN A 146 -3.99 14.60 -23.95
N PHE A 147 -4.60 14.19 -22.84
CA PHE A 147 -6.03 13.91 -22.77
C PHE A 147 -6.86 15.19 -22.72
N VAL A 148 -7.64 15.41 -23.78
CA VAL A 148 -8.55 16.53 -23.93
C VAL A 148 -9.97 16.02 -23.82
N TRP A 149 -10.73 16.65 -22.95
CA TRP A 149 -12.13 16.32 -22.73
C TRP A 149 -12.98 16.55 -24.00
N VAL A 150 -13.67 15.50 -24.47
CA VAL A 150 -14.51 15.52 -25.68
C VAL A 150 -16.00 15.53 -25.34
N ASP A 151 -16.44 14.63 -24.46
CA ASP A 151 -17.86 14.46 -24.13
C ASP A 151 -18.10 14.38 -22.61
N SER A 152 -19.03 15.18 -22.10
CA SER A 152 -19.44 15.23 -20.67
C SER A 152 -20.35 14.09 -20.29
N ALA A 153 -21.05 13.52 -21.26
CA ALA A 153 -21.99 12.43 -21.06
C ALA A 153 -22.18 11.76 -22.42
N LEU A 154 -21.56 10.61 -22.62
CA LEU A 154 -21.72 9.86 -23.86
C LEU A 154 -23.20 9.62 -24.15
N HIS A 155 -23.66 9.86 -25.39
CA HIS A 155 -25.04 9.61 -25.82
C HIS A 155 -25.11 8.53 -26.90
N ASP A 156 -26.22 7.79 -26.92
CA ASP A 156 -26.53 6.89 -28.04
C ASP A 156 -27.00 7.69 -29.27
N ILE A 157 -27.13 7.01 -30.42
CA ILE A 157 -27.59 7.61 -31.69
C ILE A 157 -29.02 8.19 -31.62
N GLN A 158 -29.79 7.89 -30.57
CA GLN A 158 -31.12 8.47 -30.34
C GLN A 158 -31.06 9.72 -29.45
N GLY A 159 -29.87 10.10 -28.99
CA GLY A 159 -29.64 11.22 -28.08
C GLY A 159 -29.99 10.90 -26.63
N ASN A 160 -30.10 9.62 -26.26
CA ASN A 160 -30.25 9.23 -24.86
C ASN A 160 -28.86 9.15 -24.22
N PRO A 161 -28.64 9.74 -23.04
CA PRO A 161 -27.36 9.59 -22.38
C PRO A 161 -27.16 8.14 -21.94
N ILE A 162 -25.94 7.66 -22.13
CA ILE A 162 -25.49 6.33 -21.77
C ILE A 162 -25.05 6.39 -20.30
N TYR A 163 -25.73 5.59 -19.48
CA TYR A 163 -25.48 5.50 -18.04
C TYR A 163 -25.29 4.04 -17.62
N GLY A 164 -24.29 3.84 -16.77
CA GLY A 164 -24.09 2.68 -15.93
C GLY A 164 -22.72 2.74 -15.27
N PHE A 165 -22.28 1.64 -14.70
CA PHE A 165 -21.03 1.52 -13.94
C PHE A 165 -20.13 0.55 -14.69
N ASP A 166 -18.83 0.79 -14.63
CA ASP A 166 -17.80 -0.05 -15.26
C ASP A 166 -18.05 -0.28 -16.77
N PRO A 167 -17.66 0.71 -17.61
CA PRO A 167 -17.62 0.48 -19.04
C PRO A 167 -16.52 -0.54 -19.35
N THR A 168 -16.77 -1.47 -20.27
CA THR A 168 -15.73 -2.29 -20.90
C THR A 168 -15.97 -2.26 -22.41
N LEU A 169 -14.90 -2.21 -23.18
CA LEU A 169 -14.90 -2.15 -24.63
C LEU A 169 -14.46 -3.50 -25.21
N CYS A 170 -15.28 -4.09 -26.08
CA CYS A 170 -14.94 -5.37 -26.71
C CYS A 170 -15.56 -5.50 -28.11
N ASP A 171 -14.77 -5.90 -29.09
CA ASP A 171 -15.22 -6.27 -30.44
C ASP A 171 -15.82 -7.69 -30.42
N THR A 172 -17.12 -7.80 -30.10
CA THR A 172 -17.81 -9.10 -29.96
C THR A 172 -18.50 -9.60 -31.23
N ASP A 173 -18.53 -8.79 -32.29
CA ASP A 173 -19.07 -9.17 -33.61
C ASP A 173 -18.01 -9.15 -34.73
N ALA A 174 -16.75 -8.92 -34.36
CA ALA A 174 -15.55 -8.97 -35.20
C ALA A 174 -15.67 -8.12 -36.46
N ASP A 175 -16.28 -6.95 -36.34
CA ASP A 175 -16.39 -5.97 -37.41
C ASP A 175 -15.26 -4.93 -37.42
N GLY A 176 -14.39 -4.99 -36.41
CA GLY A 176 -13.16 -4.21 -36.30
C GLY A 176 -13.32 -2.89 -35.56
N ASP A 177 -14.47 -2.64 -34.93
CA ASP A 177 -14.63 -1.58 -33.94
C ASP A 177 -14.99 -2.14 -32.56
N GLN A 178 -14.81 -1.32 -31.51
CA GLN A 178 -15.15 -1.74 -30.15
C GLN A 178 -16.61 -1.44 -29.84
N ASP A 179 -17.30 -2.45 -29.33
CA ASP A 179 -18.63 -2.27 -28.76
C ASP A 179 -18.55 -1.93 -27.27
N LEU A 180 -19.54 -1.19 -26.79
CA LEU A 180 -19.59 -0.73 -25.40
C LEU A 180 -20.53 -1.59 -24.56
N PHE A 181 -19.97 -2.20 -23.52
CA PHE A 181 -20.69 -2.97 -22.52
C PHE A 181 -20.70 -2.23 -21.19
N ILE A 182 -21.86 -2.25 -20.53
CA ILE A 182 -22.05 -1.47 -19.30
C ILE A 182 -22.84 -2.26 -18.27
N GLY A 183 -22.25 -2.37 -17.07
CA GLY A 183 -22.91 -2.87 -15.88
C GLY A 183 -23.98 -1.93 -15.35
N THR A 184 -25.02 -2.49 -14.71
CA THR A 184 -26.09 -1.69 -14.08
C THR A 184 -26.08 -1.84 -12.56
N PHE A 185 -26.09 -0.70 -11.86
CA PHE A 185 -25.96 -0.65 -10.39
C PHE A 185 -26.99 -1.47 -9.62
N THR A 186 -28.26 -1.46 -10.03
CA THR A 186 -29.37 -2.04 -9.25
C THR A 186 -29.89 -3.36 -9.80
N SER A 187 -29.94 -3.54 -11.12
CA SER A 187 -30.50 -4.75 -11.74
C SER A 187 -29.45 -5.79 -12.10
N GLY A 188 -28.16 -5.42 -12.12
CA GLY A 188 -27.06 -6.31 -12.49
C GLY A 188 -27.07 -6.78 -13.93
N GLN A 189 -27.91 -6.17 -14.76
CA GLN A 189 -27.97 -6.45 -16.19
C GLN A 189 -26.76 -5.86 -16.89
N LEU A 190 -26.23 -6.62 -17.84
CA LEU A 190 -25.25 -6.13 -18.79
C LEU A 190 -25.98 -5.50 -19.97
N LYS A 191 -25.74 -4.21 -20.22
CA LYS A 191 -26.20 -3.54 -21.44
C LYS A 191 -25.12 -3.69 -22.51
N TYR A 192 -25.58 -3.76 -23.76
CA TYR A 192 -24.76 -3.86 -24.94
C TYR A 192 -25.14 -2.75 -25.92
N TYR A 193 -24.18 -1.90 -26.22
CA TYR A 193 -24.26 -0.84 -27.20
C TYR A 193 -23.33 -1.18 -28.35
N GLN A 194 -23.91 -1.50 -29.51
CA GLN A 194 -23.13 -1.74 -30.71
C GLN A 194 -22.57 -0.42 -31.21
N ASN A 195 -21.28 -0.38 -31.55
CA ASN A 195 -20.73 0.73 -32.29
C ASN A 195 -21.17 0.59 -33.76
N VAL A 196 -21.83 1.63 -34.25
CA VAL A 196 -22.34 1.74 -35.62
C VAL A 196 -21.68 2.92 -36.34
N GLY A 197 -20.60 3.42 -35.76
CA GLY A 197 -19.78 4.51 -36.25
C GLY A 197 -18.77 4.04 -37.28
N ASP A 198 -17.70 4.82 -37.42
CA ASP A 198 -16.51 4.41 -38.16
C ASP A 198 -15.25 4.86 -37.41
N SER A 199 -14.08 4.49 -37.93
CA SER A 199 -12.78 4.82 -37.32
C SER A 199 -12.49 6.33 -37.23
N SER A 200 -13.38 7.20 -37.73
CA SER A 200 -13.23 8.64 -37.57
C SER A 200 -14.20 9.23 -36.55
N GLN A 201 -15.30 8.54 -36.23
CA GLN A 201 -16.32 8.96 -35.26
C GLN A 201 -17.07 7.73 -34.72
N TYR A 202 -16.91 7.46 -33.41
CA TYR A 202 -17.71 6.45 -32.71
C TYR A 202 -19.20 6.84 -32.70
N ALA A 203 -20.08 5.84 -32.76
CA ALA A 203 -21.51 6.06 -32.62
C ALA A 203 -22.21 4.85 -32.02
N TYR A 204 -22.71 4.96 -30.79
CA TYR A 204 -23.27 3.81 -30.08
C TYR A 204 -24.78 3.69 -30.24
N SER A 205 -25.27 2.49 -30.54
CA SER A 205 -26.69 2.15 -30.62
C SER A 205 -27.02 1.06 -29.60
N LEU A 206 -28.03 1.29 -28.74
CA LEU A 206 -28.45 0.28 -27.76
C LEU A 206 -29.00 -0.96 -28.49
N ALA A 207 -28.19 -2.00 -28.60
CA ALA A 207 -28.54 -3.26 -29.24
C ALA A 207 -29.25 -4.22 -28.27
N SER A 208 -28.85 -4.22 -26.99
CA SER A 208 -29.57 -4.96 -25.95
C SER A 208 -29.49 -4.28 -24.58
N SER A 209 -30.63 -4.18 -23.89
CA SER A 209 -30.69 -3.73 -22.49
C SER A 209 -30.45 -4.85 -21.47
N SER A 210 -30.32 -6.09 -21.94
CA SER A 210 -30.02 -7.27 -21.12
C SER A 210 -29.33 -8.29 -22.02
N TYR A 211 -28.05 -8.08 -22.27
CA TYR A 211 -27.22 -8.91 -23.14
C TYR A 211 -27.27 -10.37 -22.69
N PHE A 212 -27.73 -11.27 -23.57
CA PHE A 212 -28.03 -12.69 -23.30
C PHE A 212 -28.93 -12.99 -22.08
N GLY A 213 -29.65 -11.99 -21.56
CA GLY A 213 -30.40 -12.13 -20.30
C GLY A 213 -29.51 -12.29 -19.06
N ILE A 214 -28.21 -11.96 -19.18
CA ILE A 214 -27.24 -12.06 -18.09
C ILE A 214 -27.56 -11.01 -17.04
N SER A 215 -27.64 -11.47 -15.79
CA SER A 215 -27.82 -10.63 -14.61
C SER A 215 -27.11 -11.28 -13.42
N THR A 216 -26.17 -10.56 -12.82
CA THR A 216 -25.33 -11.09 -11.72
C THR A 216 -25.63 -10.48 -10.36
N GLY A 217 -26.47 -9.44 -10.33
CA GLY A 217 -26.81 -8.67 -9.13
C GLY A 217 -26.14 -7.30 -9.14
N GLN A 218 -26.23 -6.58 -8.02
CA GLN A 218 -25.64 -5.25 -7.93
C GLN A 218 -24.13 -5.31 -8.13
N TRP A 219 -23.56 -4.23 -8.66
CA TRP A 219 -22.12 -3.98 -8.70
C TRP A 219 -21.38 -5.07 -9.47
N CYS A 220 -21.80 -5.23 -10.72
CA CYS A 220 -21.16 -6.11 -11.68
C CYS A 220 -20.14 -5.33 -12.51
N THR A 221 -19.00 -5.97 -12.72
CA THR A 221 -17.82 -5.45 -13.40
C THR A 221 -17.50 -6.43 -14.55
N PRO A 222 -18.08 -6.19 -15.74
CA PRO A 222 -17.88 -7.07 -16.89
C PRO A 222 -16.47 -6.90 -17.45
N GLU A 223 -15.87 -8.00 -17.91
CA GLU A 223 -14.57 -8.03 -18.57
C GLU A 223 -14.52 -9.13 -19.63
N PHE A 224 -13.83 -8.90 -20.74
CA PHE A 224 -13.79 -9.82 -21.88
C PHE A 224 -12.35 -10.30 -22.15
N CYS A 225 -12.17 -11.60 -22.30
CA CYS A 225 -10.84 -12.18 -22.51
C CYS A 225 -10.92 -13.45 -23.34
N ASP A 226 -10.08 -13.60 -24.37
CA ASP A 226 -9.88 -14.87 -25.08
C ASP A 226 -8.99 -15.80 -24.24
N ILE A 227 -9.52 -16.22 -23.09
CA ILE A 227 -8.79 -16.94 -22.05
C ILE A 227 -8.39 -18.35 -22.46
N ASP A 228 -9.09 -18.92 -23.46
CA ASP A 228 -8.83 -20.27 -23.97
C ASP A 228 -8.15 -20.30 -25.36
N ALA A 229 -7.84 -19.12 -25.89
CA ALA A 229 -7.11 -18.86 -27.14
C ALA A 229 -7.74 -19.52 -28.36
N ASP A 230 -9.06 -19.55 -28.42
CA ASP A 230 -9.82 -20.11 -29.55
C ASP A 230 -10.23 -19.06 -30.59
N GLY A 231 -9.91 -17.79 -30.32
CA GLY A 231 -10.10 -16.66 -31.23
C GLY A 231 -11.45 -15.98 -31.08
N ASP A 232 -12.16 -16.21 -29.97
CA ASP A 232 -13.30 -15.41 -29.55
C ASP A 232 -13.26 -15.07 -28.04
N TYR A 233 -13.96 -14.00 -27.66
CA TYR A 233 -13.88 -13.50 -26.28
C TYR A 233 -14.85 -14.21 -25.35
N ASP A 234 -14.33 -14.72 -24.23
CA ASP A 234 -15.11 -15.17 -23.08
C ASP A 234 -15.48 -13.99 -22.18
N LEU A 235 -16.59 -14.13 -21.43
CA LEU A 235 -17.10 -13.09 -20.55
C LEU A 235 -16.88 -13.46 -19.09
N PHE A 236 -16.16 -12.58 -18.40
CA PHE A 236 -16.00 -12.57 -16.96
C PHE A 236 -16.82 -11.44 -16.35
N ILE A 237 -17.40 -11.70 -15.18
CA ILE A 237 -18.08 -10.66 -14.41
C ILE A 237 -17.65 -10.79 -12.96
N GLY A 238 -16.96 -9.78 -12.45
CA GLY A 238 -16.78 -9.63 -11.01
C GLY A 238 -18.11 -9.30 -10.35
N ASP A 239 -18.39 -9.96 -9.22
CA ASP A 239 -19.63 -9.78 -8.48
C ASP A 239 -19.44 -9.12 -7.12
N TYR A 240 -20.55 -8.60 -6.59
CA TYR A 240 -20.64 -7.98 -5.26
C TYR A 240 -19.99 -8.79 -4.13
N TYR A 241 -19.94 -10.11 -4.23
CA TYR A 241 -19.37 -10.99 -3.20
C TYR A 241 -17.90 -11.35 -3.47
N GLY A 242 -17.20 -10.55 -4.27
CA GLY A 242 -15.78 -10.72 -4.54
C GLY A 242 -15.45 -11.87 -5.51
N ARG A 243 -16.43 -12.50 -6.16
CA ARG A 243 -16.20 -13.67 -7.02
C ARG A 243 -16.17 -13.30 -8.48
N LEU A 244 -15.40 -14.06 -9.25
CA LEU A 244 -15.42 -14.01 -10.71
C LEU A 244 -16.39 -15.05 -11.27
N ARG A 245 -17.41 -14.58 -11.98
CA ARG A 245 -18.35 -15.42 -12.72
C ARG A 245 -17.90 -15.51 -14.18
N HIS A 246 -18.08 -16.67 -14.79
CA HIS A 246 -17.56 -16.94 -16.13
C HIS A 246 -18.65 -17.52 -17.05
N TRP A 247 -18.76 -16.95 -18.24
CA TRP A 247 -19.49 -17.48 -19.38
C TRP A 247 -18.52 -17.69 -20.53
N ARG A 248 -18.46 -18.92 -21.02
CA ARG A 248 -17.68 -19.23 -22.22
C ARG A 248 -18.49 -18.88 -23.46
N ASN A 249 -17.87 -18.27 -24.44
CA ASN A 249 -18.44 -18.11 -25.76
C ASN A 249 -18.32 -19.44 -26.53
N ASP A 250 -19.43 -20.18 -26.66
CA ASP A 250 -19.47 -21.41 -27.47
C ASP A 250 -19.73 -21.12 -28.96
N GLY A 251 -19.63 -19.84 -29.35
CA GLY A 251 -20.02 -19.31 -30.65
C GLY A 251 -18.84 -19.19 -31.61
N THR A 252 -18.67 -17.98 -32.13
CA THR A 252 -17.54 -17.53 -32.94
C THR A 252 -17.32 -16.05 -32.63
N SER A 253 -16.18 -15.49 -32.98
CA SER A 253 -15.92 -14.05 -32.83
C SER A 253 -16.88 -13.15 -33.60
N GLN A 254 -17.53 -13.63 -34.68
CA GLN A 254 -18.54 -12.83 -35.42
C GLN A 254 -19.96 -12.98 -34.87
N GLN A 255 -20.19 -13.96 -34.00
CA GLN A 255 -21.51 -14.30 -33.50
C GLN A 255 -21.38 -14.99 -32.15
N ALA A 256 -21.21 -14.18 -31.11
CA ALA A 256 -21.07 -14.68 -29.75
C ALA A 256 -22.27 -15.54 -29.32
N SER A 257 -22.00 -16.55 -28.50
CA SER A 257 -23.00 -17.44 -27.89
C SER A 257 -22.55 -17.85 -26.50
N PHE A 258 -22.82 -16.99 -25.52
CA PHE A 258 -22.40 -17.20 -24.14
C PHE A 258 -23.18 -18.32 -23.42
N SER A 259 -22.42 -19.29 -22.91
CA SER A 259 -22.88 -20.37 -22.04
C SER A 259 -22.33 -20.20 -20.63
N TRP A 260 -23.21 -20.27 -19.63
CA TRP A 260 -22.80 -20.21 -18.23
C TRP A 260 -21.86 -21.36 -17.85
N VAL A 261 -20.71 -21.05 -17.25
CA VAL A 261 -19.70 -22.03 -16.80
C VAL A 261 -19.71 -22.18 -15.28
N THR A 262 -19.48 -21.08 -14.55
CA THR A 262 -19.33 -21.10 -13.08
C THR A 262 -19.62 -19.73 -12.45
N ASN A 263 -19.90 -19.74 -11.14
CA ASN A 263 -20.04 -18.55 -10.31
C ASN A 263 -18.76 -18.18 -9.54
N GLN A 264 -17.73 -19.02 -9.61
CA GLN A 264 -16.47 -18.84 -8.89
C GLN A 264 -15.33 -19.46 -9.70
N TRP A 265 -14.89 -18.72 -10.71
CA TRP A 265 -13.83 -19.17 -11.61
C TRP A 265 -12.49 -19.29 -10.87
N GLN A 266 -11.79 -20.41 -11.06
CA GLN A 266 -10.53 -20.77 -10.38
C GLN A 266 -10.57 -20.69 -8.84
N GLY A 267 -11.76 -20.66 -8.22
CA GLY A 267 -11.90 -20.47 -6.78
C GLY A 267 -11.61 -19.05 -6.28
N ILE A 268 -11.45 -18.08 -7.19
CA ILE A 268 -11.11 -16.69 -6.85
C ILE A 268 -12.26 -16.03 -6.10
N ASP A 269 -11.92 -15.44 -4.95
CA ASP A 269 -12.79 -14.69 -4.07
C ASP A 269 -11.93 -13.62 -3.37
N VAL A 270 -12.10 -12.36 -3.77
CA VAL A 270 -11.37 -11.21 -3.20
C VAL A 270 -12.12 -10.56 -2.04
N GLY A 271 -13.22 -11.15 -1.58
CA GLY A 271 -14.05 -10.64 -0.48
C GLY A 271 -15.31 -9.94 -0.99
N ASP A 272 -15.19 -8.71 -1.49
CA ASP A 272 -16.34 -7.92 -1.93
C ASP A 272 -16.03 -7.16 -3.24
N CYS A 273 -17.03 -7.13 -4.11
CA CYS A 273 -17.07 -6.38 -5.38
C CYS A 273 -15.77 -6.50 -6.20
N ALA A 274 -15.54 -7.69 -6.74
CA ALA A 274 -14.41 -7.94 -7.61
C ALA A 274 -14.49 -7.05 -8.85
N ALA A 275 -13.37 -6.51 -9.33
CA ALA A 275 -13.22 -5.83 -10.62
C ALA A 275 -12.04 -6.47 -11.36
N PRO A 276 -12.29 -7.48 -12.22
CA PRO A 276 -11.23 -8.18 -12.94
C PRO A 276 -10.67 -7.34 -14.09
N GLU A 277 -9.38 -7.53 -14.37
CA GLU A 277 -8.68 -7.02 -15.55
C GLU A 277 -7.69 -8.09 -16.04
N PHE A 278 -7.77 -8.47 -17.31
CA PHE A 278 -6.94 -9.51 -17.90
C PHE A 278 -5.93 -8.93 -18.88
N ALA A 279 -4.65 -9.15 -18.61
CA ALA A 279 -3.56 -8.65 -19.46
C ALA A 279 -2.40 -9.66 -19.50
N ASP A 280 -1.72 -9.78 -20.64
CA ASP A 280 -0.44 -10.54 -20.73
C ASP A 280 0.69 -9.68 -20.16
N LEU A 281 0.83 -9.69 -18.85
CA LEU A 281 1.66 -8.73 -18.11
C LEU A 281 3.15 -9.11 -18.12
N ASP A 282 3.48 -10.40 -18.24
CA ASP A 282 4.85 -10.90 -18.33
C ASP A 282 5.27 -11.35 -19.75
N SER A 283 4.47 -11.02 -20.76
CA SER A 283 4.72 -11.30 -22.18
C SER A 283 4.95 -12.79 -22.47
N ASP A 284 4.42 -13.69 -21.65
CA ASP A 284 4.58 -15.13 -21.82
C ASP A 284 3.51 -15.76 -22.76
N GLY A 285 2.59 -14.92 -23.25
CA GLY A 285 1.58 -15.27 -24.23
C GLY A 285 0.31 -15.87 -23.62
N ASP A 286 0.16 -15.77 -22.30
CA ASP A 286 -1.08 -16.04 -21.61
C ASP A 286 -1.54 -14.83 -20.76
N PHE A 287 -2.84 -14.77 -20.46
CA PHE A 287 -3.38 -13.66 -19.69
C PHE A 287 -3.17 -13.89 -18.20
N ASP A 288 -2.53 -12.92 -17.54
CA ASP A 288 -2.56 -12.72 -16.10
C ASP A 288 -3.85 -12.01 -15.67
N LEU A 289 -4.05 -11.86 -14.36
CA LEU A 289 -5.27 -11.27 -13.81
C LEU A 289 -4.98 -10.32 -12.65
N TRP A 290 -5.40 -9.07 -12.81
CA TRP A 290 -5.59 -8.14 -11.71
C TRP A 290 -7.05 -8.19 -11.25
N VAL A 291 -7.27 -8.13 -9.94
CA VAL A 291 -8.62 -8.04 -9.38
C VAL A 291 -8.65 -6.95 -8.35
N GLY A 292 -9.32 -5.86 -8.69
CA GLY A 292 -9.68 -4.82 -7.74
C GLY A 292 -10.76 -5.29 -6.77
N ARG A 293 -10.77 -4.71 -5.57
CA ARG A 293 -11.72 -5.03 -4.50
C ARG A 293 -12.39 -3.76 -3.98
N GLU A 294 -13.65 -3.88 -3.57
CA GLU A 294 -14.30 -2.89 -2.72
C GLU A 294 -14.31 -3.27 -1.25
N ALA A 295 -14.16 -2.25 -0.42
CA ALA A 295 -14.48 -2.25 0.99
C ALA A 295 -15.94 -1.77 1.11
N TYR A 296 -16.90 -2.67 1.32
CA TYR A 296 -18.31 -2.29 1.36
C TYR A 296 -18.59 -1.42 2.58
N GLN A 297 -19.09 -0.19 2.39
CA GLN A 297 -19.43 0.81 3.43
C GLN A 297 -20.49 0.37 4.47
N THR A 298 -20.34 -0.78 5.13
CA THR A 298 -21.22 -1.21 6.23
C THR A 298 -20.82 -0.70 7.59
N GLY A 299 -19.77 0.13 7.69
CA GLY A 299 -19.24 0.54 8.99
C GLY A 299 -18.79 -0.66 9.83
N SER A 300 -18.42 -1.77 9.17
CA SER A 300 -17.75 -2.90 9.76
C SER A 300 -16.26 -2.75 9.59
N ASP A 301 -15.53 -2.98 10.67
CA ASP A 301 -14.11 -2.74 10.88
C ASP A 301 -13.14 -3.60 10.01
N ASN A 302 -13.57 -4.09 8.83
CA ASN A 302 -12.89 -5.10 7.98
C ASN A 302 -12.62 -4.66 6.53
N ASP A 303 -12.87 -3.39 6.23
CA ASP A 303 -12.84 -2.86 4.89
C ASP A 303 -11.39 -2.60 4.47
N LEU A 304 -10.79 -3.57 3.76
CA LEU A 304 -9.52 -3.44 3.05
C LEU A 304 -9.84 -3.12 1.58
N GLY A 305 -9.34 -2.00 1.09
CA GLY A 305 -9.42 -1.63 -0.32
C GLY A 305 -8.04 -1.72 -0.95
N ASP A 306 -7.84 -2.67 -1.86
CA ASP A 306 -6.62 -2.74 -2.66
C ASP A 306 -6.84 -3.64 -3.90
N VAL A 307 -5.75 -4.02 -4.55
CA VAL A 307 -5.70 -4.84 -5.76
C VAL A 307 -4.95 -6.15 -5.50
N PHE A 308 -5.51 -7.23 -6.04
CA PHE A 308 -4.94 -8.56 -6.04
C PHE A 308 -4.28 -8.82 -7.40
N TYR A 309 -3.07 -9.36 -7.39
CA TYR A 309 -2.41 -9.81 -8.61
C TYR A 309 -2.31 -11.34 -8.62
N TYR A 310 -2.78 -11.94 -9.71
CA TYR A 310 -2.69 -13.36 -9.99
C TYR A 310 -1.83 -13.55 -11.24
N GLN A 311 -0.74 -14.29 -11.09
CA GLN A 311 0.04 -14.75 -12.23
C GLN A 311 -0.58 -16.05 -12.75
N ASN A 312 -0.77 -16.15 -14.06
CA ASN A 312 -1.17 -17.38 -14.69
C ASN A 312 0.06 -18.28 -14.90
N LEU A 313 0.04 -19.45 -14.28
CA LEU A 313 1.10 -20.47 -14.47
C LEU A 313 0.69 -21.58 -15.44
N GLY A 314 -0.49 -21.43 -16.04
CA GLY A 314 -1.09 -22.38 -16.95
C GLY A 314 -0.65 -22.14 -18.38
N SER A 315 -1.55 -22.49 -19.30
CA SER A 315 -1.46 -22.13 -20.72
C SER A 315 -2.84 -22.37 -21.31
N PRO A 316 -3.29 -21.59 -22.31
CA PRO A 316 -4.56 -21.86 -22.98
C PRO A 316 -4.66 -23.31 -23.50
N PRO A 317 -5.80 -24.01 -23.36
CA PRO A 317 -7.09 -23.55 -22.79
C PRO A 317 -7.24 -23.83 -21.27
N ALA A 318 -6.15 -24.04 -20.55
CA ALA A 318 -6.15 -24.46 -19.15
C ALA A 318 -5.34 -23.48 -18.27
N PRO A 319 -5.85 -22.24 -18.08
CA PRO A 319 -5.21 -21.25 -17.21
C PRO A 319 -5.14 -21.75 -15.76
N GLN A 320 -4.10 -21.33 -15.05
CA GLN A 320 -3.86 -21.63 -13.63
C GLN A 320 -3.46 -20.36 -12.88
N MET A 321 -4.47 -19.59 -12.47
CA MET A 321 -4.28 -18.37 -11.70
C MET A 321 -3.71 -18.69 -10.31
N GLN A 322 -2.51 -18.19 -10.04
CA GLN A 322 -1.87 -18.25 -8.75
C GLN A 322 -1.79 -16.84 -8.17
N LEU A 323 -2.41 -16.65 -7.00
CA LEU A 323 -2.28 -15.40 -6.25
C LEU A 323 -0.81 -15.14 -5.91
N VAL A 324 -0.27 -14.04 -6.40
CA VAL A 324 1.07 -13.56 -6.06
C VAL A 324 1.02 -12.88 -4.71
N ARG A 325 0.11 -11.91 -4.55
CA ARG A 325 -0.03 -11.13 -3.30
C ARG A 325 -1.38 -10.42 -3.19
N VAL A 326 -1.86 -10.32 -1.95
CA VAL A 326 -2.93 -9.40 -1.51
C VAL A 326 -2.31 -8.05 -1.18
N ASN A 327 -2.99 -6.95 -1.54
CA ASN A 327 -2.48 -5.59 -1.34
C ASN A 327 -1.11 -5.42 -2.01
N SER A 328 -1.10 -5.70 -3.32
CA SER A 328 0.12 -5.83 -4.11
C SER A 328 0.76 -4.47 -4.45
N LEU A 329 0.04 -3.36 -4.24
CA LEU A 329 0.50 -2.02 -4.59
C LEU A 329 0.77 -1.12 -3.39
N THR A 330 -0.08 -1.20 -2.36
CA THR A 330 -0.06 -0.23 -1.26
C THR A 330 0.14 -0.90 0.08
N PHE A 331 0.44 -0.09 1.10
CA PHE A 331 0.46 -0.55 2.48
C PHE A 331 -0.89 -0.27 3.14
N ASP A 332 -1.91 -1.02 2.70
CA ASP A 332 -3.24 -0.99 3.31
C ASP A 332 -3.37 -2.02 4.44
N GLU A 333 -3.27 -1.52 5.67
CA GLU A 333 -3.46 -2.28 6.90
C GLU A 333 -4.92 -2.30 7.38
N GLY A 334 -5.84 -1.80 6.56
CA GLY A 334 -7.28 -1.87 6.76
C GLY A 334 -7.86 -0.74 7.58
N ALA A 335 -9.19 -0.69 7.54
CA ALA A 335 -9.99 0.35 8.18
C ALA A 335 -9.57 0.65 9.63
N TYR A 336 -9.67 1.92 9.97
CA TYR A 336 -9.27 2.47 11.26
C TYR A 336 -7.78 2.32 11.61
N SER A 337 -6.90 2.23 10.62
CA SER A 337 -5.44 2.25 10.81
C SER A 337 -5.00 3.40 11.73
N LYS A 338 -4.05 3.09 12.62
CA LYS A 338 -3.32 4.04 13.46
C LYS A 338 -1.85 3.63 13.49
N PRO A 339 -0.95 4.42 12.89
CA PRO A 339 0.49 4.24 13.05
C PRO A 339 0.94 4.72 14.44
N ILE A 340 1.90 4.01 15.01
CA ILE A 340 2.61 4.38 16.25
C ILE A 340 4.09 4.08 16.00
N LEU A 341 4.93 5.10 16.13
CA LEU A 341 6.38 4.95 16.03
C LEU A 341 6.96 4.80 17.44
N VAL A 342 7.79 3.79 17.63
CA VAL A 342 8.40 3.47 18.92
C VAL A 342 9.67 2.65 18.72
N ASP A 343 10.72 2.92 19.48
CA ASP A 343 11.84 1.97 19.62
C ASP A 343 11.45 0.96 20.70
N ASP A 344 10.77 -0.13 20.30
CA ASP A 344 10.36 -1.18 21.24
C ASP A 344 11.48 -2.16 21.58
N ASP A 345 12.60 -2.11 20.86
CA ASP A 345 13.65 -3.11 20.95
C ASP A 345 14.98 -2.64 21.58
N GLY A 346 15.13 -1.32 21.68
CA GLY A 346 16.28 -0.63 22.24
C GLY A 346 17.44 -0.45 21.26
N ASP A 347 17.20 -0.56 19.95
CA ASP A 347 18.23 -0.40 18.92
C ASP A 347 18.32 1.00 18.31
N GLN A 348 17.54 1.94 18.87
CA GLN A 348 17.47 3.36 18.49
C GLN A 348 16.91 3.60 17.08
N ARG A 349 16.31 2.58 16.45
CA ARG A 349 15.49 2.77 15.26
C ARG A 349 14.03 2.70 15.67
N LEU A 350 13.22 3.64 15.17
CA LEU A 350 11.79 3.60 15.38
C LEU A 350 11.20 2.46 14.55
N ASP A 351 10.50 1.56 15.23
CA ASP A 351 9.63 0.53 14.68
C ASP A 351 8.22 1.06 14.50
N LEU A 352 7.48 0.47 13.56
CA LEU A 352 6.12 0.89 13.22
C LEU A 352 5.11 -0.14 13.72
N TRP A 353 4.30 0.28 14.68
CA TRP A 353 3.15 -0.46 15.14
C TRP A 353 1.90 0.10 14.46
N VAL A 354 1.08 -0.79 13.90
CA VAL A 354 -0.16 -0.41 13.23
C VAL A 354 -1.31 -1.14 13.88
N SER A 355 -2.20 -0.36 14.51
CA SER A 355 -3.47 -0.90 14.99
C SER A 355 -4.57 -0.59 13.99
N ASN A 356 -5.47 -1.54 13.76
CA ASN A 356 -6.63 -1.34 12.92
C ASN A 356 -7.91 -1.79 13.65
N GLY A 357 -9.00 -1.90 12.91
CA GLY A 357 -10.28 -2.34 13.43
C GLY A 357 -10.33 -3.76 14.02
N GLN A 358 -9.34 -4.61 13.77
CA GLN A 358 -9.34 -6.04 14.17
C GLN A 358 -8.15 -6.46 15.03
N GLU A 359 -6.97 -5.90 14.76
CA GLU A 359 -5.70 -6.44 15.26
C GLU A 359 -4.64 -5.34 15.38
N LEU A 360 -3.50 -5.78 15.91
CA LEU A 360 -2.30 -4.97 16.12
C LEU A 360 -1.13 -5.70 15.46
N ARG A 361 -0.56 -5.05 14.43
CA ARG A 361 0.58 -5.55 13.67
C ARG A 361 1.84 -4.76 13.98
N VAL A 362 2.98 -5.41 13.90
CA VAL A 362 4.29 -4.80 14.18
C VAL A 362 5.22 -4.98 12.99
N TYR A 363 5.77 -3.86 12.56
CA TYR A 363 6.71 -3.74 11.45
C TYR A 363 8.06 -3.29 12.00
N ARG A 364 9.04 -4.19 11.90
CA ARG A 364 10.40 -3.93 12.37
C ARG A 364 11.16 -3.10 11.36
N ASN A 365 11.88 -2.10 11.84
CA ASN A 365 12.83 -1.33 11.04
C ASN A 365 14.08 -2.18 10.77
N THR A 366 14.07 -2.84 9.61
CA THR A 366 15.17 -3.66 9.07
C THR A 366 16.19 -2.83 8.29
N GLY A 367 15.92 -1.55 8.08
CA GLY A 367 16.81 -0.59 7.44
C GLY A 367 17.94 -0.10 8.33
N THR A 368 18.48 1.06 7.96
CA THR A 368 19.44 1.80 8.78
C THR A 368 18.80 3.08 9.27
N ILE A 369 19.41 3.72 10.26
CA ILE A 369 18.98 5.04 10.74
C ILE A 369 18.78 6.01 9.57
N ALA A 370 19.77 6.19 8.69
CA ALA A 370 19.66 7.13 7.56
C ALA A 370 18.85 6.60 6.34
N ALA A 371 18.31 5.39 6.41
CA ALA A 371 17.56 4.76 5.34
C ALA A 371 16.63 3.70 5.94
N PRO A 372 15.53 4.11 6.58
CA PRO A 372 14.62 3.21 7.25
C PRO A 372 13.91 2.31 6.22
N ALA A 373 13.64 1.08 6.66
CA ALA A 373 12.88 0.11 5.88
C ALA A 373 12.15 -0.81 6.85
N PHE A 374 10.90 -1.13 6.56
CA PHE A 374 10.03 -1.88 7.44
C PHE A 374 9.76 -3.28 6.91
N SER A 375 9.74 -4.26 7.80
CA SER A 375 9.31 -5.62 7.48
C SER A 375 8.35 -6.15 8.53
N LEU A 376 7.31 -6.86 8.09
CA LEU A 376 6.34 -7.45 9.01
C LEU A 376 7.03 -8.46 9.94
N ALA A 377 7.02 -8.19 11.24
CA ALA A 377 7.64 -9.03 12.26
C ALA A 377 6.62 -9.91 12.98
N TYR A 378 5.49 -9.31 13.38
CA TYR A 378 4.41 -9.99 14.08
C TYR A 378 3.07 -9.65 13.42
N PRO A 379 2.45 -10.61 12.70
CA PRO A 379 1.19 -10.37 11.99
C PRO A 379 0.01 -10.15 12.94
N ASP A 380 0.02 -10.78 14.13
CA ASP A 380 -1.10 -10.74 15.07
C ASP A 380 -0.63 -10.78 16.53
N MET A 381 -0.37 -9.62 17.13
CA MET A 381 0.00 -9.54 18.55
C MET A 381 -1.21 -9.69 19.49
N LEU A 382 -2.40 -9.29 19.02
CA LEU A 382 -3.66 -9.36 19.77
C LEU A 382 -4.84 -9.69 18.83
N PRO A 383 -4.97 -10.96 18.38
CA PRO A 383 -5.99 -11.34 17.41
C PRO A 383 -7.42 -11.15 17.96
N GLY A 384 -8.29 -10.52 17.16
CA GLY A 384 -9.71 -10.35 17.46
C GLY A 384 -10.03 -9.30 18.52
N VAL A 385 -9.09 -8.41 18.80
CA VAL A 385 -9.25 -7.30 19.74
C VAL A 385 -9.22 -6.02 18.95
N ALA A 386 -10.40 -5.50 18.61
CA ALA A 386 -10.55 -4.26 17.84
C ALA A 386 -9.68 -3.13 18.41
N ALA A 387 -8.59 -2.79 17.73
CA ALA A 387 -7.47 -2.04 18.28
C ALA A 387 -7.50 -0.57 17.86
N HIS A 388 -8.68 -0.01 17.55
CA HIS A 388 -8.91 1.35 17.01
C HIS A 388 -8.13 2.51 17.67
N ALA A 389 -7.60 2.28 18.87
CA ALA A 389 -7.08 3.30 19.76
C ALA A 389 -6.07 2.71 20.76
N VAL A 390 -4.97 2.15 20.29
CA VAL A 390 -3.87 1.74 21.18
C VAL A 390 -2.81 2.83 21.34
N ASP A 391 -2.09 2.82 22.45
CA ASP A 391 -0.83 3.52 22.63
C ASP A 391 0.17 2.65 23.39
N LEU A 392 1.45 2.98 23.27
CA LEU A 392 2.55 2.30 23.95
C LEU A 392 3.28 3.28 24.87
N TYR A 393 3.46 2.89 26.13
CA TYR A 393 4.12 3.70 27.14
C TYR A 393 4.77 2.80 28.21
N ASP A 394 5.94 3.16 28.74
CA ASP A 394 6.57 2.41 29.84
C ASP A 394 5.89 2.80 31.16
N LEU A 395 4.82 2.07 31.52
CA LEU A 395 3.93 2.48 32.61
C LEU A 395 4.50 2.11 33.99
N ASP A 396 5.32 1.07 34.08
CA ASP A 396 5.90 0.61 35.34
C ASP A 396 7.40 0.87 35.52
N ALA A 397 7.98 1.61 34.57
CA ALA A 397 9.35 2.09 34.55
C ALA A 397 10.37 0.95 34.58
N ASP A 398 10.06 -0.16 33.90
CA ASP A 398 10.96 -1.30 33.74
C ASP A 398 11.79 -1.23 32.45
N GLY A 399 11.48 -0.26 31.58
CA GLY A 399 12.16 0.00 30.31
C GLY A 399 11.47 -0.60 29.11
N ASP A 400 10.54 -1.55 29.30
CA ASP A 400 9.75 -2.13 28.23
C ASP A 400 8.46 -1.31 28.02
N LYS A 401 7.96 -1.23 26.78
CA LYS A 401 6.71 -0.51 26.51
C LYS A 401 5.50 -1.39 26.84
N ASP A 402 4.62 -0.86 27.70
CA ASP A 402 3.31 -1.41 28.01
C ASP A 402 2.25 -0.90 27.03
N LEU A 403 1.16 -1.67 26.90
CA LEU A 403 0.08 -1.36 25.96
C LEU A 403 -1.13 -0.80 26.68
N VAL A 404 -1.62 0.34 26.20
CA VAL A 404 -2.90 0.92 26.60
C VAL A 404 -3.84 0.87 25.42
N ARG A 405 -5.07 0.42 25.67
CA ARG A 405 -6.11 0.34 24.63
C ARG A 405 -7.35 1.08 25.10
N ALA A 406 -7.80 2.06 24.33
CA ALA A 406 -9.16 2.58 24.43
C ALA A 406 -10.10 1.70 23.59
N ASN A 407 -11.15 1.21 24.23
CA ASN A 407 -12.21 0.40 23.64
C ASN A 407 -13.51 1.21 23.71
N GLY A 408 -13.89 1.83 22.59
CA GLY A 408 -15.10 2.62 22.47
C GLY A 408 -16.18 1.88 21.70
N GLN A 409 -16.89 0.95 22.33
CA GLN A 409 -18.18 0.52 21.78
C GLN A 409 -19.20 1.66 21.89
N LEU A 410 -20.32 1.59 21.16
CA LEU A 410 -21.35 2.64 21.09
C LEU A 410 -21.95 3.07 22.46
N PHE A 411 -21.60 2.39 23.56
CA PHE A 411 -22.04 2.71 24.93
C PHE A 411 -20.94 2.37 25.96
N ASN A 412 -20.57 3.33 26.82
CA ASN A 412 -19.60 3.23 27.92
C ASN A 412 -18.20 2.76 27.50
N GLY A 413 -17.33 3.72 27.14
CA GLY A 413 -15.95 3.46 26.76
C GLY A 413 -15.14 2.82 27.90
N GLU A 414 -14.34 1.84 27.54
CA GLU A 414 -13.41 1.14 28.42
C GLU A 414 -11.97 1.49 28.03
N ILE A 415 -11.08 1.59 29.01
CA ILE A 415 -9.64 1.67 28.75
C ILE A 415 -8.98 0.52 29.47
N THR A 416 -8.32 -0.35 28.73
CA THR A 416 -7.66 -1.54 29.25
C THR A 416 -6.15 -1.35 29.18
N PHE A 417 -5.47 -1.63 30.29
CA PHE A 417 -4.02 -1.55 30.41
C PHE A 417 -3.42 -2.95 30.44
N TYR A 418 -2.33 -3.15 29.72
CA TYR A 418 -1.61 -4.41 29.64
C TYR A 418 -0.14 -4.20 29.91
N ARG A 419 0.43 -5.04 30.78
CA ARG A 419 1.86 -5.08 31.05
C ARG A 419 2.55 -5.94 30.01
N ASN A 420 3.65 -5.47 29.44
CA ASN A 420 4.57 -6.30 28.69
C ASN A 420 5.38 -7.18 29.67
N VAL A 421 5.21 -8.50 29.57
CA VAL A 421 6.00 -9.50 30.31
C VAL A 421 6.87 -10.32 29.37
N GLY A 422 6.95 -9.89 28.11
CA GLY A 422 7.75 -10.50 27.07
C GLY A 422 9.19 -9.99 27.08
N THR A 423 9.77 -9.90 25.89
CA THR A 423 11.05 -9.23 25.65
C THR A 423 10.83 -8.11 24.64
N PRO A 424 11.74 -7.13 24.55
CA PRO A 424 11.71 -6.11 23.49
C PRO A 424 11.53 -6.74 22.09
N GLN A 425 12.26 -7.83 21.80
CA GLN A 425 12.18 -8.55 20.53
C GLN A 425 11.09 -9.63 20.47
N ASN A 426 10.19 -9.71 21.45
CA ASN A 426 9.03 -10.63 21.42
C ASN A 426 8.07 -10.20 22.53
N PRO A 427 7.30 -9.13 22.32
CA PRO A 427 6.43 -8.58 23.34
C PRO A 427 5.36 -9.60 23.76
N SER A 428 4.91 -9.54 25.00
CA SER A 428 3.83 -10.41 25.48
C SER A 428 3.01 -9.67 26.52
N PHE A 429 1.76 -9.38 26.20
CA PHE A 429 0.93 -8.51 27.03
C PHE A 429 0.01 -9.30 27.96
N ILE A 430 -0.01 -8.93 29.25
CA ILE A 430 -1.00 -9.42 30.23
C ILE A 430 -1.86 -8.27 30.74
N SER A 431 -3.18 -8.48 30.82
CA SER A 431 -4.10 -7.46 31.34
C SER A 431 -3.77 -7.14 32.79
N MET A 432 -3.64 -5.84 33.10
CA MET A 432 -3.38 -5.33 34.44
C MET A 432 -4.69 -4.90 35.12
N PHE A 433 -5.34 -3.89 34.55
CA PHE A 433 -6.57 -3.30 35.06
C PHE A 433 -7.32 -2.59 33.93
N MET A 434 -8.53 -2.15 34.23
CA MET A 434 -9.39 -1.42 33.31
C MET A 434 -10.03 -0.21 33.98
N ILE A 435 -10.27 0.84 33.21
CA ILE A 435 -11.00 2.04 33.61
C ILE A 435 -12.27 2.12 32.79
N GLN A 436 -13.40 2.24 33.48
CA GLN A 436 -14.68 2.51 32.85
C GLN A 436 -14.87 4.02 32.75
N THR A 437 -15.13 4.51 31.55
CA THR A 437 -15.40 5.92 31.29
C THR A 437 -16.89 6.12 31.01
N PRO A 438 -17.46 7.28 31.37
CA PRO A 438 -18.84 7.61 31.03
C PRO A 438 -19.00 8.09 29.57
N TYR A 439 -17.93 8.06 28.77
CA TYR A 439 -17.89 8.61 27.42
C TYR A 439 -18.10 7.51 26.39
N ASP A 440 -18.87 7.82 25.35
CA ASP A 440 -19.11 6.89 24.24
C ASP A 440 -18.12 7.16 23.09
N ALA A 441 -17.87 6.15 22.26
CA ALA A 441 -17.09 6.27 21.02
C ALA A 441 -15.76 7.04 21.19
N LEU A 442 -14.88 6.47 22.03
CA LEU A 442 -13.52 6.98 22.22
C LEU A 442 -12.78 7.01 20.87
N GLY A 443 -12.10 8.12 20.58
CA GLY A 443 -11.23 8.31 19.42
C GLY A 443 -9.92 7.58 19.63
N THR A 444 -8.84 8.27 20.01
CA THR A 444 -7.60 7.62 20.50
C THR A 444 -7.29 7.93 21.96
N VAL A 445 -6.50 7.06 22.58
CA VAL A 445 -5.75 7.34 23.81
C VAL A 445 -4.32 7.72 23.47
N THR A 446 -3.74 8.61 24.27
CA THR A 446 -2.30 8.84 24.31
C THR A 446 -1.80 9.04 25.74
N LEU A 447 -0.57 8.60 26.01
CA LEU A 447 0.09 8.83 27.29
C LEU A 447 1.35 9.70 27.14
N ALA A 448 1.52 10.66 28.05
CA ALA A 448 2.69 11.52 28.16
C ALA A 448 2.76 12.10 29.58
N ASP A 449 3.94 12.52 30.03
CA ASP A 449 4.12 13.24 31.29
C ASP A 449 3.67 14.70 31.09
N MET A 450 2.41 15.02 31.44
CA MET A 450 1.78 16.32 31.15
C MET A 450 1.88 17.31 32.31
N ASP A 451 2.24 16.86 33.50
CA ASP A 451 2.47 17.71 34.67
C ASP A 451 3.93 17.73 35.15
N GLY A 452 4.80 17.01 34.44
CA GLY A 452 6.25 16.99 34.60
C GLY A 452 6.70 16.32 35.90
N ASP A 453 5.88 15.42 36.47
CA ASP A 453 6.20 14.68 37.68
C ASP A 453 6.95 13.35 37.43
N GLY A 454 7.12 13.00 36.15
CA GLY A 454 7.88 11.84 35.69
C GLY A 454 7.06 10.56 35.56
N ASP A 455 5.73 10.62 35.69
CA ASP A 455 4.84 9.52 35.35
C ASP A 455 3.93 9.83 34.14
N GLY A 456 3.45 8.76 33.50
CA GLY A 456 2.63 8.89 32.30
C GLY A 456 1.19 9.25 32.65
N ASP A 457 0.77 10.45 32.28
CA ASP A 457 -0.63 10.86 32.30
C ASP A 457 -1.38 10.41 31.04
N MET A 458 -2.71 10.46 31.07
CA MET A 458 -3.55 9.96 29.97
C MET A 458 -4.46 11.05 29.39
N LEU A 459 -4.42 11.21 28.06
CA LEU A 459 -5.31 12.07 27.29
C LEU A 459 -6.14 11.23 26.32
N LEU A 460 -7.44 11.50 26.26
CA LEU A 460 -8.40 10.76 25.43
C LEU A 460 -9.18 11.71 24.54
N GLY A 461 -9.38 11.37 23.28
CA GLY A 461 -10.41 12.04 22.49
C GLY A 461 -11.78 11.39 22.72
N ALA A 462 -12.77 12.18 23.11
CA ALA A 462 -14.13 11.70 23.39
C ALA A 462 -15.17 12.36 22.48
N TRP A 463 -16.09 11.56 21.92
CA TRP A 463 -17.16 12.07 21.06
C TRP A 463 -18.04 13.07 21.84
N GLY A 464 -18.03 14.34 21.44
CA GLY A 464 -18.92 15.37 21.99
C GLY A 464 -18.46 16.10 23.26
N GLN A 465 -17.33 15.73 23.87
CA GLN A 465 -16.78 16.40 25.06
C GLN A 465 -15.47 17.17 24.78
N GLY A 466 -14.67 16.73 23.80
CA GLY A 466 -13.34 17.28 23.51
C GLY A 466 -12.25 16.31 23.95
N LEU A 467 -11.13 16.84 24.44
CA LEU A 467 -10.03 16.07 25.01
C LEU A 467 -10.24 15.86 26.52
N VAL A 468 -10.26 14.62 26.97
CA VAL A 468 -10.46 14.23 28.38
C VAL A 468 -9.12 13.87 29.00
N TYR A 469 -8.78 14.54 30.10
CA TYR A 469 -7.50 14.43 30.78
C TYR A 469 -7.63 13.71 32.13
N TYR A 470 -6.84 12.64 32.28
CA TYR A 470 -6.64 11.92 33.52
C TYR A 470 -5.19 12.05 33.96
N GLN A 471 -4.97 12.57 35.16
CA GLN A 471 -3.65 12.60 35.78
C GLN A 471 -3.36 11.26 36.43
N ASN A 472 -2.17 10.72 36.25
CA ASN A 472 -1.71 9.59 37.04
C ASN A 472 -1.18 10.11 38.40
N GLN A 473 -1.83 9.70 39.49
CA GLN A 473 -1.44 10.06 40.85
C GLN A 473 -0.84 8.85 41.60
N GLY A 474 -0.46 7.84 40.83
CA GLY A 474 -0.06 6.53 41.31
C GLY A 474 1.44 6.42 41.56
N THR A 475 1.93 5.20 41.34
CA THR A 475 3.36 4.89 41.25
C THR A 475 3.54 4.02 40.02
N PRO A 476 4.75 3.88 39.46
CA PRO A 476 4.95 3.01 38.30
C PRO A 476 4.44 1.57 38.55
N GLN A 477 4.59 1.03 39.76
CA GLN A 477 4.10 -0.31 40.08
C GLN A 477 2.58 -0.38 40.32
N GLN A 478 1.93 0.76 40.60
CA GLN A 478 0.50 0.89 40.85
C GLN A 478 -0.03 2.22 40.28
N PRO A 479 -0.22 2.33 38.96
CA PRO A 479 -0.74 3.53 38.33
C PRO A 479 -2.16 3.85 38.83
N SER A 480 -2.49 5.14 38.93
CA SER A 480 -3.79 5.59 39.45
C SER A 480 -4.28 6.83 38.72
N PHE A 481 -5.06 6.62 37.66
CA PHE A 481 -5.60 7.70 36.85
C PHE A 481 -6.83 8.36 37.48
N VAL A 482 -6.75 9.67 37.67
CA VAL A 482 -7.80 10.52 38.24
C VAL A 482 -8.25 11.54 37.20
N LEU A 483 -9.55 11.54 36.89
CA LEU A 483 -10.14 12.51 35.95
C LEU A 483 -9.96 13.94 36.48
N LEU A 484 -9.28 14.79 35.70
CA LEU A 484 -9.09 16.20 36.03
C LEU A 484 -9.89 17.15 35.13
N SER A 485 -10.07 16.81 33.85
CA SER A 485 -10.82 17.64 32.91
C SER A 485 -11.52 16.80 31.86
N GLU A 486 -12.74 17.19 31.48
CA GLU A 486 -13.50 16.60 30.37
C GLU A 486 -13.32 17.38 29.06
N ASN A 487 -12.68 18.56 29.13
CA ASN A 487 -12.42 19.44 28.00
C ASN A 487 -11.09 20.17 28.24
N TRP A 488 -10.01 19.40 28.22
CA TRP A 488 -8.66 19.85 28.48
C TRP A 488 -8.27 21.01 27.56
N GLN A 489 -7.90 22.12 28.18
CA GLN A 489 -7.55 23.40 27.53
C GLN A 489 -8.60 23.98 26.56
N GLY A 490 -9.84 23.49 26.60
CA GLY A 490 -10.91 23.95 25.70
C GLY A 490 -10.77 23.46 24.25
N ILE A 491 -9.90 22.48 23.99
CA ILE A 491 -9.69 21.92 22.67
C ILE A 491 -10.86 21.01 22.33
N SER A 492 -11.67 21.45 21.37
CA SER A 492 -12.88 20.76 20.91
C SER A 492 -12.70 20.29 19.47
N GLY A 493 -13.23 19.11 19.14
CA GLY A 493 -13.18 18.57 17.78
C GLY A 493 -12.02 17.60 17.50
N GLY A 494 -10.89 17.76 18.18
CA GLY A 494 -9.78 16.79 18.17
C GLY A 494 -10.19 15.48 18.85
N ARG A 495 -10.14 14.37 18.12
CA ARG A 495 -10.51 13.03 18.61
C ARG A 495 -9.34 12.08 18.72
N ASN A 496 -8.31 12.34 17.95
CA ASN A 496 -7.19 11.43 17.85
C ASN A 496 -5.93 12.16 18.32
N PRO A 497 -5.79 12.44 19.64
CA PRO A 497 -4.64 13.13 20.17
C PRO A 497 -3.39 12.24 20.12
N ARG A 498 -2.25 12.89 19.87
CA ARG A 498 -0.91 12.31 19.99
C ARG A 498 0.06 13.39 20.45
N PHE A 499 0.85 13.09 21.47
CA PHE A 499 1.96 13.93 21.87
C PHE A 499 3.21 13.63 21.06
N CYS A 500 3.94 14.68 20.71
CA CYS A 500 5.24 14.64 20.06
C CYS A 500 5.94 15.97 20.32
N ASP A 501 7.23 15.98 20.64
CA ASP A 501 8.03 17.21 20.68
C ASP A 501 8.37 17.58 19.23
N PHE A 502 7.51 18.39 18.61
CA PHE A 502 7.55 18.65 17.18
C PHE A 502 8.56 19.74 16.84
N ASP A 503 8.75 20.68 17.77
CA ASP A 503 9.69 21.79 17.65
C ASP A 503 11.05 21.63 18.30
N LEU A 504 11.25 20.47 18.92
CA LEU A 504 12.51 20.05 19.55
C LEU A 504 12.96 21.04 20.63
N ASP A 505 12.02 21.75 21.25
CA ASP A 505 12.28 22.66 22.34
C ASP A 505 12.34 21.93 23.71
N GLY A 506 12.00 20.65 23.72
CA GLY A 506 12.09 19.75 24.87
C GLY A 506 10.81 19.68 25.69
N ASP A 507 9.71 20.28 25.23
CA ASP A 507 8.38 20.03 25.73
C ASP A 507 7.49 19.31 24.70
N VAL A 508 6.33 18.79 25.13
CA VAL A 508 5.49 17.98 24.25
C VAL A 508 4.43 18.84 23.59
N ASP A 509 4.40 18.84 22.26
CA ASP A 509 3.32 19.39 21.44
C ASP A 509 2.20 18.38 21.22
N LEU A 510 1.07 18.86 20.71
CA LEU A 510 -0.11 18.04 20.46
C LEU A 510 -0.51 18.05 18.98
N LEU A 511 -0.56 16.85 18.39
CA LEU A 511 -1.25 16.58 17.14
C LEU A 511 -2.67 16.11 17.46
N THR A 512 -3.66 16.61 16.72
CA THR A 512 -5.04 16.11 16.81
C THR A 512 -5.65 15.83 15.43
N GLY A 513 -6.22 14.65 15.27
CA GLY A 513 -7.09 14.38 14.13
C GLY A 513 -8.54 14.82 14.35
N VAL A 514 -9.14 15.47 13.35
CA VAL A 514 -10.48 16.05 13.43
C VAL A 514 -11.46 15.40 12.44
N ASN A 515 -12.36 14.55 12.94
CA ASN A 515 -13.25 13.76 12.08
C ASN A 515 -14.25 14.58 11.25
N THR A 516 -14.68 15.76 11.72
CA THR A 516 -15.74 16.54 11.04
C THR A 516 -15.29 17.07 9.68
N TRP A 517 -13.99 17.31 9.53
CA TRP A 517 -13.40 17.95 8.37
C TRP A 517 -12.25 17.14 7.75
N GLY A 518 -11.81 16.08 8.43
CA GLY A 518 -10.85 15.13 7.92
C GLY A 518 -9.39 15.59 7.94
N HIS A 519 -9.10 16.65 8.71
CA HIS A 519 -7.78 17.25 8.78
C HIS A 519 -7.02 16.93 10.08
N VAL A 520 -5.72 17.18 10.04
CA VAL A 520 -4.83 17.15 11.20
C VAL A 520 -4.58 18.58 11.68
N GLU A 521 -4.66 18.83 12.97
CA GLU A 521 -4.28 20.10 13.60
C GLU A 521 -3.01 19.92 14.44
N LEU A 522 -2.10 20.90 14.39
CA LEU A 522 -0.92 21.00 15.24
C LEU A 522 -1.13 22.09 16.29
N TRP A 523 -0.78 21.75 17.53
CA TRP A 523 -0.89 22.62 18.68
C TRP A 523 0.44 22.67 19.41
N ASP A 524 1.15 23.78 19.25
CA ASP A 524 2.43 24.01 19.93
C ASP A 524 2.18 24.28 21.40
N ASN A 525 3.05 23.75 22.25
CA ASN A 525 3.03 24.02 23.66
C ASN A 525 3.87 25.26 24.00
N VAL A 526 3.21 26.41 24.12
CA VAL A 526 3.89 27.68 24.51
C VAL A 526 4.08 27.81 26.03
N GLY A 527 3.84 26.73 26.77
CA GLY A 527 3.78 26.67 28.22
C GLY A 527 5.10 26.25 28.86
N THR A 528 5.00 25.27 29.74
CA THR A 528 6.15 24.55 30.30
C THR A 528 5.78 23.08 30.38
N PRO A 529 6.74 22.15 30.44
CA PRO A 529 6.43 20.73 30.63
C PRO A 529 5.50 20.45 31.83
N GLN A 530 5.59 21.23 32.91
CA GLN A 530 4.75 21.07 34.11
C GLN A 530 3.38 21.77 34.04
N SER A 531 3.16 22.57 33.00
CA SER A 531 1.94 23.35 32.81
C SER A 531 1.79 23.67 31.32
N PRO A 532 1.46 22.66 30.50
CA PRO A 532 1.38 22.82 29.06
C PRO A 532 0.32 23.85 28.70
N GLN A 533 0.56 24.67 27.67
CA GLN A 533 -0.36 25.66 27.12
C GLN A 533 -0.40 25.51 25.60
N MET A 534 -1.39 24.75 25.13
CA MET A 534 -1.52 24.37 23.72
C MET A 534 -2.11 25.52 22.91
N VAL A 535 -1.40 25.95 21.88
CA VAL A 535 -1.82 26.99 20.94
C VAL A 535 -1.83 26.40 19.54
N ARG A 536 -3.00 26.37 18.89
CA ARG A 536 -3.09 25.87 17.53
C ARG A 536 -2.29 26.74 16.56
N THR A 537 -1.31 26.14 15.92
CA THR A 537 -0.40 26.77 14.95
C THR A 537 -0.76 26.38 13.53
N ASP A 538 -1.24 25.16 13.32
CA ASP A 538 -1.81 24.70 12.06
C ASP A 538 -3.20 24.08 12.26
N SER A 539 -4.15 24.46 11.40
CA SER A 539 -5.51 23.91 11.39
C SER A 539 -5.76 22.86 10.32
N ASN A 540 -4.80 22.63 9.41
CA ASN A 540 -4.89 21.62 8.36
C ASN A 540 -3.48 21.21 7.90
N LEU A 541 -2.74 20.58 8.82
CA LEU A 541 -1.37 20.16 8.57
C LEU A 541 -1.32 19.25 7.33
N CYS A 542 -0.40 19.57 6.41
CA CYS A 542 -0.20 18.88 5.12
C CYS A 542 -1.37 18.96 4.11
N ASP A 543 -2.35 19.85 4.32
CA ASP A 543 -3.55 19.98 3.48
C ASP A 543 -4.31 18.66 3.26
N LEU A 544 -4.23 17.75 4.24
CA LEU A 544 -4.78 16.40 4.15
C LEU A 544 -6.26 16.38 4.51
N VAL A 545 -7.09 15.80 3.64
CA VAL A 545 -8.54 15.64 3.86
C VAL A 545 -8.90 14.18 3.72
N ILE A 546 -8.96 13.46 4.84
CA ILE A 546 -9.24 12.02 4.95
C ILE A 546 -10.17 11.73 6.13
N GLY A 547 -10.90 10.61 6.13
CA GLY A 547 -11.78 10.27 7.23
C GLY A 547 -11.02 9.98 8.53
N SER A 548 -11.43 10.63 9.63
CA SER A 548 -10.94 10.35 10.99
C SER A 548 -9.41 10.17 11.11
N PRO A 549 -8.61 11.19 10.75
CA PRO A 549 -7.15 11.07 10.70
C PRO A 549 -6.57 10.73 12.09
N LYS A 550 -5.53 9.90 12.14
CA LYS A 550 -4.86 9.46 13.38
C LYS A 550 -3.36 9.72 13.23
N PRO A 551 -2.90 10.93 13.56
CA PRO A 551 -1.52 11.34 13.33
C PRO A 551 -0.55 10.73 14.35
N THR A 552 0.69 10.52 13.93
CA THR A 552 1.84 10.25 14.79
C THR A 552 3.09 10.90 14.21
N GLY A 553 4.00 11.32 15.09
CA GLY A 553 5.26 11.94 14.71
C GLY A 553 6.45 11.20 15.31
N GLY A 554 7.57 11.22 14.59
CA GLY A 554 8.87 10.77 15.10
C GLY A 554 9.96 10.95 14.05
N ASP A 555 11.19 11.18 14.51
CA ASP A 555 12.38 11.27 13.67
C ASP A 555 12.79 9.86 13.19
N VAL A 556 12.26 9.42 12.05
CA VAL A 556 12.45 8.03 11.58
C VAL A 556 13.79 7.84 10.86
N ASP A 557 14.32 8.89 10.24
CA ASP A 557 15.56 8.84 9.47
C ASP A 557 16.77 9.49 10.17
N ALA A 558 16.56 9.96 11.41
CA ALA A 558 17.52 10.63 12.28
C ALA A 558 18.25 11.80 11.62
N ASP A 559 17.56 12.52 10.75
CA ASP A 559 18.06 13.79 10.23
C ASP A 559 17.87 14.95 11.22
N GLY A 560 17.15 14.68 12.32
CA GLY A 560 16.99 15.57 13.46
C GLY A 560 15.75 16.44 13.37
N ASP A 561 14.79 16.13 12.50
CA ASP A 561 13.44 16.71 12.52
C ASP A 561 12.35 15.63 12.67
N VAL A 562 11.12 16.06 12.99
CA VAL A 562 10.01 15.15 13.19
C VAL A 562 9.25 14.96 11.88
N ASP A 563 9.23 13.72 11.41
CA ASP A 563 8.42 13.26 10.29
C ASP A 563 6.99 12.86 10.74
N LEU A 564 6.02 12.85 9.81
CA LEU A 564 4.60 12.64 10.12
C LEU A 564 3.98 11.44 9.37
N TRP A 565 3.30 10.56 10.12
CA TRP A 565 2.45 9.49 9.59
C TRP A 565 1.01 9.71 10.04
N VAL A 566 0.07 9.43 9.15
CA VAL A 566 -1.36 9.58 9.44
C VAL A 566 -2.10 8.32 9.00
N GLY A 567 -2.73 7.63 9.94
CA GLY A 567 -3.73 6.60 9.63
C GLY A 567 -5.12 7.20 9.50
N CYS A 568 -6.12 6.45 9.06
CA CYS A 568 -7.47 6.99 8.84
C CYS A 568 -8.56 5.93 9.07
N SER A 569 -9.82 6.29 8.88
CA SER A 569 -10.94 5.33 8.97
C SER A 569 -11.01 4.39 7.77
N GLU A 570 -10.54 4.84 6.61
CA GLU A 570 -10.66 4.15 5.33
C GLU A 570 -9.61 3.06 5.12
N GLY A 571 -8.49 3.13 5.83
CA GLY A 571 -7.37 2.20 5.67
C GLY A 571 -6.09 2.88 5.21
N GLY A 572 -5.02 2.10 5.09
CA GLY A 572 -3.70 2.59 4.72
C GLY A 572 -3.06 3.59 5.67
N ILE A 573 -1.86 4.02 5.32
CA ILE A 573 -1.09 5.00 6.09
C ILE A 573 -0.48 6.01 5.11
N TYR A 574 -0.62 7.29 5.44
CA TYR A 574 -0.04 8.40 4.70
C TYR A 574 1.28 8.80 5.37
N PHE A 575 2.32 9.05 4.57
CA PHE A 575 3.62 9.52 5.06
C PHE A 575 3.96 10.90 4.49
N PHE A 576 4.44 11.77 5.36
CA PHE A 576 4.95 13.08 5.04
C PHE A 576 6.33 13.26 5.67
N ARG A 577 7.34 13.45 4.82
CA ARG A 577 8.67 13.82 5.25
C ARG A 577 8.70 15.30 5.64
N ASN A 578 9.33 15.61 6.75
CA ASN A 578 9.69 16.98 7.09
C ASN A 578 10.93 17.40 6.30
N THR A 579 10.86 18.57 5.68
CA THR A 579 11.86 19.10 4.76
C THR A 579 12.35 20.48 5.20
N THR A 580 12.09 20.84 6.46
CA THR A 580 12.60 22.09 7.02
C THR A 580 14.12 22.09 7.00
N ASP A 581 14.69 23.22 6.56
CA ASP A 581 16.15 23.48 6.57
C ASP A 581 17.03 22.50 5.76
N THR A 582 16.44 21.51 5.08
CA THR A 582 17.15 20.64 4.14
C THR A 582 17.20 21.25 2.73
N VAL A 583 18.42 21.43 2.21
CA VAL A 583 18.65 21.67 0.77
C VAL A 583 18.59 20.31 0.09
N SER A 584 17.40 19.93 -0.40
CA SER A 584 17.20 18.79 -1.32
C SER A 584 18.06 17.57 -0.96
N VAL A 585 17.62 16.76 0.01
CA VAL A 585 18.00 15.35 -0.05
C VAL A 585 17.42 14.85 -1.38
N SER A 586 18.26 14.35 -2.28
CA SER A 586 17.77 13.86 -3.57
C SER A 586 16.60 12.92 -3.31
N PRO A 587 15.47 13.05 -4.03
CA PRO A 587 14.38 12.10 -3.91
C PRO A 587 15.02 10.72 -3.98
N TYR A 588 14.77 9.89 -2.97
CA TYR A 588 15.25 8.53 -2.96
C TYR A 588 14.84 7.92 -4.29
N THR A 589 15.81 7.81 -5.19
CA THR A 589 15.60 7.15 -6.46
C THR A 589 15.74 5.70 -6.08
N ARG A 590 14.67 4.91 -6.20
CA ARG A 590 14.78 3.45 -6.09
C ARG A 590 16.08 3.07 -6.79
N PRO A 591 17.08 2.48 -6.10
CA PRO A 591 18.03 1.70 -6.82
C PRO A 591 17.18 0.59 -7.42
N HIS A 592 16.84 0.72 -8.71
CA HIS A 592 16.26 -0.39 -9.45
C HIS A 592 17.24 -1.52 -9.21
N LEU A 593 16.86 -2.47 -8.37
CA LEU A 593 17.60 -3.71 -8.22
C LEU A 593 17.32 -4.47 -9.51
N GLN A 594 17.87 -3.97 -10.63
CA GLN A 594 18.07 -4.76 -11.82
C GLN A 594 18.98 -5.89 -11.38
N ARG A 595 18.37 -7.01 -11.01
CA ARG A 595 19.06 -8.24 -10.66
C ARG A 595 19.74 -8.72 -11.93
N VAL A 596 20.94 -8.24 -12.24
CA VAL A 596 21.59 -8.62 -13.50
C VAL A 596 21.84 -10.12 -13.51
N MET A 597 21.53 -10.78 -14.63
CA MET A 597 21.86 -12.18 -14.81
C MET A 597 23.37 -12.39 -14.59
N ASP A 598 23.74 -13.25 -13.64
CA ASP A 598 25.14 -13.59 -13.37
C ASP A 598 25.32 -15.08 -13.12
N LEU A 599 26.55 -15.55 -13.31
CA LEU A 599 27.00 -16.91 -13.07
C LEU A 599 28.42 -16.85 -12.48
N SER A 600 28.60 -17.40 -11.29
CA SER A 600 29.88 -17.46 -10.58
C SER A 600 30.15 -18.87 -10.03
N LEU A 601 31.42 -19.19 -9.82
CA LEU A 601 31.89 -20.52 -9.45
C LEU A 601 32.88 -20.42 -8.29
N SER A 602 32.62 -21.12 -7.18
CA SER A 602 33.51 -21.11 -6.00
C SER A 602 33.53 -22.46 -5.26
N PRO A 603 34.70 -23.00 -4.89
CA PRO A 603 36.05 -22.52 -5.20
C PRO A 603 36.46 -22.81 -6.64
N GLN A 604 37.45 -22.06 -7.12
CA GLN A 604 38.10 -22.26 -8.42
C GLN A 604 39.64 -22.22 -8.25
N PRO A 605 40.38 -23.33 -8.47
CA PRO A 605 39.92 -24.65 -8.94
C PRO A 605 38.97 -25.36 -7.96
N GLY A 606 38.00 -26.10 -8.51
CA GLY A 606 37.06 -26.92 -7.75
C GLY A 606 37.67 -28.23 -7.25
N ASN A 607 37.38 -28.61 -5.99
CA ASN A 607 37.80 -29.89 -5.41
C ASN A 607 37.01 -30.25 -4.11
N PRO A 608 36.30 -31.39 -4.05
CA PRO A 608 35.62 -32.07 -5.16
C PRO A 608 34.30 -31.37 -5.53
N THR A 609 33.80 -30.53 -4.62
CA THR A 609 32.57 -29.76 -4.74
C THR A 609 32.88 -28.33 -5.17
N THR A 610 32.13 -27.83 -6.14
CA THR A 610 32.11 -26.40 -6.50
C THR A 610 30.68 -25.90 -6.36
N ALA A 611 30.48 -24.81 -5.63
CA ALA A 611 29.24 -24.05 -5.64
C ALA A 611 29.14 -23.28 -6.96
N ILE A 612 28.04 -23.51 -7.65
CA ILE A 612 27.66 -22.82 -8.89
C ILE A 612 26.55 -21.88 -8.48
N SER A 613 26.92 -20.60 -8.36
CA SER A 613 26.00 -19.56 -7.94
C SER A 613 25.57 -18.76 -9.15
N PHE A 614 24.28 -18.49 -9.27
CA PHE A 614 23.75 -17.70 -10.36
C PHE A 614 22.60 -16.83 -9.87
N GLN A 615 22.39 -15.73 -10.58
CA GLN A 615 21.33 -14.78 -10.31
C GLN A 615 20.43 -14.69 -11.53
N LEU A 616 19.13 -14.78 -11.30
CA LEU A 616 18.10 -14.57 -12.32
C LEU A 616 17.47 -13.20 -12.09
N PRO A 617 17.41 -12.34 -13.14
CA PRO A 617 16.72 -11.06 -13.07
C PRO A 617 15.25 -11.24 -12.72
N TYR A 618 14.59 -12.09 -13.48
CA TYR A 618 13.18 -12.40 -13.41
C TYR A 618 12.95 -13.91 -13.45
N SER A 619 11.72 -14.30 -13.13
CA SER A 619 11.23 -15.66 -13.27
C SER A 619 11.30 -16.06 -14.74
N GLN A 620 12.00 -17.14 -15.07
CA GLN A 620 12.20 -17.56 -16.47
C GLN A 620 12.55 -19.04 -16.56
N GLU A 621 12.44 -19.61 -17.75
CA GLU A 621 12.96 -20.95 -18.02
C GLU A 621 14.50 -20.99 -17.91
N VAL A 622 15.00 -21.97 -17.15
CA VAL A 622 16.44 -22.13 -16.88
C VAL A 622 16.93 -23.49 -17.38
N ASP A 623 18.02 -23.51 -18.14
CA ASP A 623 18.85 -24.69 -18.42
C ASP A 623 20.28 -24.44 -17.90
N LEU A 624 20.54 -24.86 -16.67
CA LEU A 624 21.87 -24.81 -16.06
C LEU A 624 22.54 -26.18 -16.16
N ALA A 625 23.64 -26.25 -16.90
CA ALA A 625 24.33 -27.50 -17.16
C ALA A 625 25.85 -27.36 -17.25
N VAL A 626 26.55 -28.47 -17.00
CA VAL A 626 28.00 -28.59 -17.11
C VAL A 626 28.35 -29.33 -18.40
N TYR A 627 29.33 -28.83 -19.13
CA TYR A 627 29.81 -29.34 -20.41
C TYR A 627 31.31 -29.65 -20.35
N ASN A 628 31.74 -30.68 -21.06
CA ASN A 628 33.17 -30.97 -21.25
C ASN A 628 33.77 -30.19 -22.43
N LEU A 629 35.08 -30.31 -22.64
CA LEU A 629 35.81 -29.66 -23.75
C LEU A 629 35.33 -30.01 -25.16
N LEU A 630 34.60 -31.12 -25.32
CA LEU A 630 34.02 -31.53 -26.60
C LEU A 630 32.61 -30.96 -26.80
N GLY A 631 32.10 -30.17 -25.86
CA GLY A 631 30.75 -29.62 -25.89
C GLY A 631 29.66 -30.62 -25.47
N ALA A 632 30.02 -31.79 -24.94
CA ALA A 632 29.02 -32.73 -24.46
C ALA A 632 28.56 -32.34 -23.05
N ARG A 633 27.24 -32.31 -22.83
CA ARG A 633 26.63 -32.13 -21.51
C ARG A 633 26.97 -33.31 -20.61
N VAL A 634 27.61 -33.05 -19.48
CA VAL A 634 28.04 -34.06 -18.50
C VAL A 634 27.21 -34.06 -17.22
N ALA A 635 26.51 -32.96 -16.93
CA ALA A 635 25.54 -32.84 -15.85
C ALA A 635 24.50 -31.76 -16.18
N THR A 636 23.26 -31.97 -15.75
CA THR A 636 22.23 -30.92 -15.63
C THR A 636 22.09 -30.60 -14.14
N LEU A 637 22.16 -29.33 -13.78
CA LEU A 637 22.11 -28.87 -12.39
C LEU A 637 20.73 -28.29 -12.05
N ALA A 638 20.14 -27.55 -12.99
CA ALA A 638 18.76 -27.08 -12.93
C ALA A 638 18.16 -27.08 -14.34
N SER A 639 16.86 -27.37 -14.43
CA SER A 639 16.08 -27.36 -15.67
C SER A 639 14.62 -27.03 -15.32
N GLY A 640 14.01 -26.06 -16.01
CA GLY A 640 12.61 -25.64 -15.82
C GLY A 640 12.47 -24.17 -15.40
N ARG A 641 11.23 -23.65 -15.34
CA ARG A 641 10.88 -22.32 -14.80
C ARG A 641 11.40 -22.18 -13.37
N MET A 642 12.19 -21.14 -13.11
CA MET A 642 12.71 -20.79 -11.80
C MET A 642 12.40 -19.33 -11.51
N ASN A 643 12.02 -19.00 -10.27
CA ASN A 643 11.68 -17.64 -9.88
C ASN A 643 12.89 -16.69 -9.93
N ALA A 644 12.64 -15.39 -10.04
CA ALA A 644 13.66 -14.36 -9.85
C ALA A 644 14.42 -14.55 -8.53
N GLY A 645 15.74 -14.45 -8.52
CA GLY A 645 16.50 -14.62 -7.28
C GLY A 645 17.93 -15.12 -7.44
N SER A 646 18.58 -15.32 -6.30
CA SER A 646 19.94 -15.86 -6.22
C SER A 646 19.90 -17.33 -5.81
N TYR A 647 20.60 -18.16 -6.58
CA TYR A 647 20.67 -19.59 -6.40
C TYR A 647 22.11 -20.04 -6.23
N SER A 648 22.30 -21.11 -5.46
CA SER A 648 23.62 -21.73 -5.30
C SER A 648 23.47 -23.24 -5.25
N LEU A 649 23.98 -23.91 -6.27
CA LEU A 649 23.88 -25.37 -6.42
C LEU A 649 25.27 -26.00 -6.34
N PRO A 650 25.46 -27.05 -5.54
CA PRO A 650 26.71 -27.78 -5.51
C PRO A 650 26.84 -28.68 -6.75
N TRP A 651 28.02 -28.70 -7.37
CA TRP A 651 28.40 -29.73 -8.34
C TRP A 651 29.56 -30.56 -7.83
N GLU A 652 29.34 -31.88 -7.76
CA GLU A 652 30.32 -32.88 -7.32
C GLU A 652 31.11 -33.43 -8.50
N SER A 653 32.39 -33.07 -8.58
CA SER A 653 33.28 -33.48 -9.67
C SER A 653 33.94 -34.85 -9.45
N SER A 654 33.66 -35.54 -8.33
CA SER A 654 34.31 -36.82 -7.96
C SER A 654 34.12 -37.95 -8.99
N GLY A 655 33.02 -37.94 -9.76
CA GLY A 655 32.75 -38.90 -10.84
C GLY A 655 33.37 -38.55 -12.20
N TYR A 656 34.10 -37.43 -12.31
CA TYR A 656 34.58 -36.87 -13.57
C TYR A 656 36.10 -36.67 -13.55
N ALA A 657 36.76 -36.77 -14.71
CA ALA A 657 38.21 -36.58 -14.78
C ALA A 657 38.62 -35.14 -14.41
N SER A 658 39.78 -34.95 -13.76
CA SER A 658 40.33 -33.60 -13.59
C SER A 658 40.55 -32.94 -14.95
N GLY A 659 40.13 -31.68 -15.10
CA GLY A 659 40.19 -31.00 -16.39
C GLY A 659 39.43 -29.69 -16.43
N ILE A 660 39.19 -29.23 -17.66
CA ILE A 660 38.42 -28.01 -17.92
C ILE A 660 36.98 -28.42 -18.28
N TYR A 661 36.04 -27.76 -17.62
CA TYR A 661 34.60 -27.85 -17.86
C TYR A 661 34.05 -26.45 -18.13
N PHE A 662 32.88 -26.39 -18.73
CA PHE A 662 32.12 -25.15 -18.93
C PHE A 662 30.76 -25.30 -18.26
N VAL A 663 30.47 -24.41 -17.32
CA VAL A 663 29.13 -24.28 -16.76
C VAL A 663 28.40 -23.26 -17.60
N ARG A 664 27.25 -23.64 -18.15
CA ARG A 664 26.40 -22.78 -18.98
C ARG A 664 25.03 -22.66 -18.33
N LEU A 665 24.61 -21.42 -18.11
CA LEU A 665 23.25 -21.03 -17.77
C LEU A 665 22.62 -20.48 -19.05
N ALA A 666 21.63 -21.18 -19.60
CA ALA A 666 20.82 -20.68 -20.71
C ALA A 666 19.42 -20.36 -20.19
N THR A 667 18.89 -19.22 -20.59
CA THR A 667 17.52 -18.77 -20.32
C THR A 667 16.90 -18.20 -21.59
N GLU A 668 15.63 -17.80 -21.53
CA GLU A 668 14.93 -17.16 -22.65
C GLU A 668 15.59 -15.85 -23.09
N THR A 669 16.13 -15.11 -22.12
CA THR A 669 16.65 -13.76 -22.35
C THR A 669 18.17 -13.69 -22.51
N GLY A 670 18.88 -14.80 -22.24
CA GLY A 670 20.32 -14.80 -22.37
C GLY A 670 21.01 -16.14 -22.16
N THR A 671 22.33 -16.14 -22.37
CA THR A 671 23.17 -17.30 -22.04
C THR A 671 24.49 -16.84 -21.45
N LEU A 672 24.80 -17.32 -20.24
CA LEU A 672 26.08 -17.12 -19.58
C LEU A 672 26.87 -18.42 -19.55
N THR A 673 28.17 -18.32 -19.80
CA THR A 673 29.08 -19.46 -19.68
C THR A 673 30.29 -19.08 -18.82
N ARG A 674 30.67 -19.96 -17.90
CA ARG A 674 31.88 -19.83 -17.07
C ARG A 674 32.74 -21.08 -17.18
N LYS A 675 34.05 -20.86 -17.25
CA LYS A 675 35.05 -21.92 -17.27
C LYS A 675 35.28 -22.42 -15.83
N LEU A 676 35.18 -23.72 -15.63
CA LEU A 676 35.48 -24.43 -14.39
C LEU A 676 36.73 -25.30 -14.56
N VAL A 677 37.65 -25.27 -13.61
CA VAL A 677 38.84 -26.13 -13.58
C VAL A 677 38.70 -27.03 -12.37
N THR A 678 38.65 -28.34 -12.60
CA THR A 678 38.55 -29.32 -11.51
C THR A 678 39.88 -30.03 -11.30
N ILE A 679 40.24 -30.24 -10.04
CA ILE A 679 41.44 -30.98 -9.63
C ILE A 679 40.99 -32.01 -8.61
N GLN A 680 41.25 -33.29 -8.87
CA GLN A 680 40.97 -34.38 -7.94
C GLN A 680 42.21 -34.75 -7.13
#